data_AF-A0A3M9MXH7-F1
#
_entry.id   AF-A0A3M9MXH7-F1
#
_cell.length_a   1.000
_cell.length_b   1.000
_cell.length_c   1.000
_cell.angle_alpha   90.00
_cell.angle_beta   90.00
_cell.angle_gamma   90.00
#
_symmetry.space_group_name_H-M   'P 1'
#
loop_
_entity.id
_entity.type
_entity.pdbx_description
1 polymer ?
#
loop_
_entity_poly.entity_id
_entity_poly.type
_entity_poly.pdbx_seq_one_letter_code
_entity_poly.pdbx_strand_id
1 'polypeptide(L)'
;MKKHLLSFLLSCLCITLGFAQNLPKREFRGAWIATYANIDWPNRNQTPQQQQNALIAILDHHKATGLNAIFLQIRSQSDALYASTIDPWSADLTATQGKAPSPFWDPLQFAIEECHKRGMELHAWMNPYRAIANVNQLSTFAPSHVARQHPEWLIATANLRTLDPGIPGVRDYINSVISDVVQRYDVDGIHFDDYFYPNAAFNDDATFNADPRGFTNRADWRRDNVNLLIAQTNATVKGLKPWVKFGVSPSGIYRNSTNPAIGTPTSGLEHYTSLYADSKKWLQEGWIDYLAPQVYWFIGQSAANYSVIIPWWNNNAAGRHIYIGMAGYKVNDPAQGTSWANPSQIPNQVRYNRLEAHANIKGQAIYNTSSLRSSTKLGFRDSLRLDLYRKPALQPTMPWIDNTPPAAPTQLLANRATADSVYLTWSAPAATANEFDKVRQYAVYRSESPAISTTDVSHLLAITTTNGTTFRDKVPDPGKSYYYLVTALDRFHNESTPSNVTDNFAPTLACVPNQVLNLEANCTATLPDYRSLATVSDDVSTADALTLTQSPAAGTTVNGVGELVVTLTVTDASGKSTSCSFTVEGKDVTAPAFVLAATQSVNLVAGCEIIVPDLISGLTGTDACGTVTFTQSPAAGEVISSGHGQKHIVTVTAQDGNGNTIQKNLTLNAVDATAPVLLVKNITRTLQNGTVTITAAEVNNGSYDNCTLEEESFMLSQSTFTCANIGDNVITFTARDNSGNEASATAVVTIVGAVPAPAIGLSRADQTYTGLPANTIALGYGAQTLTLTASNSTSAAGQTTYQWSPALGLSSTTSAVTEFTPTAAGTYTFTVVATNEFGCSESITVTVEVIDVRCGNKNDKVLVCQKIGNGYHALCIAPSAVPAHLRRGSTLGNCNGNAAVAQNEEATEETSTLKAYPNPFTGEVTVSFRLEETEKKVSLEVYDLFGNKVTRLFEGKVSAQQTYEFKANTANWNGNLFHIRLITSSKVYNYKLVRGE
;
A
#
# COMPACT_ATOMS: atom_id res chain seq x y z
N MET A 1 61.32 -18.48 -39.98
CA MET A 1 61.67 -18.33 -38.55
C MET A 1 60.62 -17.60 -37.69
N LYS A 2 59.91 -16.54 -38.13
CA LYS A 2 59.02 -15.75 -37.24
C LYS A 2 57.73 -16.42 -36.72
N LYS A 3 57.25 -17.55 -37.26
CA LYS A 3 56.00 -18.21 -36.82
C LYS A 3 56.11 -19.23 -35.67
N HIS A 4 57.31 -19.73 -35.34
CA HIS A 4 57.45 -20.75 -34.26
C HIS A 4 57.84 -20.17 -32.90
N LEU A 5 58.40 -18.95 -32.85
CA LEU A 5 58.76 -18.31 -31.58
C LEU A 5 57.52 -17.89 -30.77
N LEU A 6 56.44 -17.49 -31.46
CA LEU A 6 55.23 -16.97 -30.81
C LEU A 6 54.44 -18.06 -30.06
N SER A 7 54.36 -19.27 -30.63
CA SER A 7 53.72 -20.42 -29.96
C SER A 7 54.48 -20.88 -28.72
N PHE A 8 55.80 -20.74 -28.69
CA PHE A 8 56.62 -21.12 -27.53
C PHE A 8 56.56 -20.07 -26.41
N LEU A 9 56.43 -18.77 -26.74
CA LEU A 9 56.14 -17.74 -25.73
C LEU A 9 54.73 -17.87 -25.15
N LEU A 10 53.72 -18.25 -25.95
CA LEU A 10 52.36 -18.43 -25.45
C LEU A 10 52.18 -19.69 -24.58
N SER A 11 52.98 -20.75 -24.78
CA SER A 11 52.98 -21.92 -23.90
C SER A 11 53.70 -21.70 -22.56
N CYS A 12 54.55 -20.67 -22.45
CA CYS A 12 55.24 -20.31 -21.20
C CYS A 12 54.57 -19.17 -20.42
N LEU A 13 53.39 -18.69 -20.86
CA LEU A 13 52.64 -17.61 -20.20
C LEU A 13 51.36 -18.11 -19.48
N CYS A 14 51.29 -19.40 -19.17
CA CYS A 14 50.27 -20.01 -18.32
C CYS A 14 50.95 -20.82 -17.20
N ILE A 15 50.39 -20.75 -15.99
CA ILE A 15 50.98 -21.26 -14.74
C ILE A 15 52.17 -20.41 -14.21
N THR A 16 52.00 -19.09 -14.22
CA THR A 16 52.35 -18.29 -13.03
C THR A 16 51.07 -17.80 -12.36
N LEU A 17 50.21 -18.74 -11.96
CA LEU A 17 49.34 -18.51 -10.81
C LEU A 17 50.28 -18.29 -9.63
N GLY A 18 50.53 -17.02 -9.30
CA GLY A 18 51.15 -16.66 -8.05
C GLY A 18 50.21 -17.07 -6.93
N PHE A 19 50.41 -18.28 -6.39
CA PHE A 19 49.67 -18.78 -5.24
C PHE A 19 49.90 -17.81 -4.07
N ALA A 20 48.99 -16.84 -3.92
CA ALA A 20 48.92 -15.99 -2.76
C ALA A 20 48.65 -16.91 -1.56
N GLN A 21 49.70 -17.21 -0.80
CA GLN A 21 49.64 -18.20 0.26
C GLN A 21 48.59 -17.76 1.29
N ASN A 22 47.55 -18.57 1.44
CA ASN A 22 46.48 -18.33 2.40
C ASN A 22 47.10 -18.09 3.79
N LEU A 23 46.72 -16.98 4.42
CA LEU A 23 47.26 -16.65 5.74
C LEU A 23 46.74 -17.69 6.75
N PRO A 24 47.60 -18.29 7.58
CA PRO A 24 47.15 -19.32 8.51
C PRO A 24 46.28 -18.69 9.61
N LYS A 25 45.08 -19.26 9.83
CA LYS A 25 44.23 -18.94 10.99
C LYS A 25 44.95 -19.19 12.33
N ARG A 26 45.79 -20.22 12.38
CA ARG A 26 46.55 -20.66 13.56
C ARG A 26 48.04 -20.70 13.27
N GLU A 27 48.83 -19.93 14.01
CA GLU A 27 50.27 -19.80 13.82
C GLU A 27 50.95 -19.25 15.09
N PHE A 28 52.00 -19.91 15.56
CA PHE A 28 52.87 -19.37 16.60
C PHE A 28 53.85 -18.36 16.01
N ARG A 29 53.92 -17.16 16.60
CA ARG A 29 54.70 -16.01 16.11
C ARG A 29 55.48 -15.40 17.26
N GLY A 30 56.65 -15.98 17.54
CA GLY A 30 57.48 -15.63 18.69
C GLY A 30 58.60 -14.63 18.40
N ALA A 31 59.21 -14.10 19.46
CA ALA A 31 60.54 -13.50 19.44
C ALA A 31 61.27 -13.75 20.77
N TRP A 32 62.60 -13.80 20.73
CA TRP A 32 63.43 -13.84 21.93
C TRP A 32 63.87 -12.43 22.34
N ILE A 33 63.67 -12.11 23.63
CA ILE A 33 64.25 -10.97 24.34
C ILE A 33 65.40 -11.50 25.20
N ALA A 34 66.63 -11.38 24.70
CA ALA A 34 67.84 -11.78 25.44
C ALA A 34 68.24 -10.69 26.45
N THR A 35 68.46 -11.10 27.70
CA THR A 35 68.75 -10.18 28.81
C THR A 35 70.19 -10.25 29.28
N TYR A 36 70.84 -11.40 29.07
CA TYR A 36 72.28 -11.58 29.24
C TYR A 36 73.07 -10.46 28.56
N ALA A 37 73.96 -9.81 29.31
CA ALA A 37 74.79 -8.70 28.87
C ALA A 37 74.03 -7.50 28.27
N ASN A 38 72.73 -7.34 28.57
CA ASN A 38 71.82 -6.33 28.03
C ASN A 38 71.65 -6.38 26.49
N ILE A 39 71.64 -7.58 25.88
CA ILE A 39 71.55 -7.76 24.41
C ILE A 39 70.30 -7.10 23.79
N ASP A 40 69.10 -7.32 24.35
CA ASP A 40 67.85 -6.73 23.87
C ASP A 40 67.20 -5.79 24.89
N TRP A 41 67.19 -6.20 26.16
CA TRP A 41 66.57 -5.51 27.28
C TRP A 41 66.99 -6.15 28.61
N PRO A 42 67.02 -5.45 29.75
CA PRO A 42 66.89 -4.00 29.90
C PRO A 42 68.21 -3.31 29.50
N ASN A 43 68.34 -2.03 29.80
CA ASN A 43 69.64 -1.38 29.93
C ASN A 43 69.93 -1.18 31.44
N ARG A 44 71.01 -1.78 31.95
CA ARG A 44 71.37 -1.74 33.39
C ARG A 44 71.63 -0.33 33.96
N ASN A 45 71.81 0.67 33.09
CA ASN A 45 72.05 2.07 33.46
C ASN A 45 70.74 2.91 33.52
N GLN A 46 69.59 2.32 33.17
CA GLN A 46 68.28 2.97 33.24
C GLN A 46 67.63 2.81 34.62
N THR A 47 66.76 3.75 35.01
CA THR A 47 65.90 3.60 36.19
C THR A 47 64.84 2.52 35.96
N PRO A 48 64.24 1.92 37.01
CA PRO A 48 63.11 0.99 36.89
C PRO A 48 62.00 1.46 35.94
N GLN A 49 61.57 2.72 36.04
CA GLN A 49 60.54 3.27 35.16
C GLN A 49 61.00 3.33 33.69
N GLN A 50 62.26 3.65 33.44
CA GLN A 50 62.82 3.64 32.08
C GLN A 50 62.94 2.22 31.52
N GLN A 51 63.28 1.23 32.35
CA GLN A 51 63.32 -0.19 31.97
C GLN A 51 61.91 -0.72 31.65
N GLN A 52 60.90 -0.40 32.48
CA GLN A 52 59.49 -0.68 32.25
C GLN A 52 59.00 -0.07 30.92
N ASN A 53 59.23 1.24 30.72
CA ASN A 53 58.84 1.95 29.50
C ASN A 53 59.55 1.37 28.26
N ALA A 54 60.80 0.92 28.39
CA ALA A 54 61.53 0.26 27.32
C ALA A 54 60.94 -1.12 26.98
N LEU A 55 60.45 -1.88 27.97
CA LEU A 55 59.77 -3.15 27.73
C LEU A 55 58.41 -2.93 27.05
N ILE A 56 57.61 -1.98 27.54
CA ILE A 56 56.35 -1.55 26.91
C ILE A 56 56.58 -1.24 25.42
N ALA A 57 57.57 -0.39 25.10
CA ALA A 57 57.90 -0.04 23.72
C ALA A 57 58.44 -1.22 22.87
N ILE A 58 59.03 -2.25 23.49
CA ILE A 58 59.36 -3.51 22.81
C ILE A 58 58.07 -4.29 22.51
N LEU A 59 57.21 -4.50 23.51
CA LEU A 59 56.01 -5.31 23.39
C LEU A 59 54.96 -4.69 22.44
N ASP A 60 54.77 -3.37 22.47
CA ASP A 60 53.95 -2.65 21.49
C ASP A 60 54.48 -2.85 20.07
N HIS A 61 55.79 -2.73 19.87
CA HIS A 61 56.43 -2.95 18.58
C HIS A 61 56.29 -4.41 18.09
N HIS A 62 56.30 -5.38 18.99
CA HIS A 62 56.11 -6.81 18.68
C HIS A 62 54.64 -7.11 18.33
N LYS A 63 53.68 -6.62 19.13
CA LYS A 63 52.25 -6.73 18.81
C LYS A 63 51.91 -6.04 17.49
N ALA A 64 52.45 -4.85 17.23
CA ALA A 64 52.33 -4.14 15.96
C ALA A 64 53.06 -4.81 14.78
N THR A 65 53.86 -5.85 15.02
CA THR A 65 54.43 -6.72 13.97
C THR A 65 53.51 -7.92 13.66
N GLY A 66 52.48 -8.16 14.48
CA GLY A 66 51.58 -9.31 14.38
C GLY A 66 52.04 -10.55 15.15
N LEU A 67 52.98 -10.40 16.10
CA LEU A 67 53.48 -11.47 16.97
C LEU A 67 52.48 -11.77 18.11
N ASN A 68 52.52 -13.01 18.63
CA ASN A 68 51.62 -13.50 19.68
C ASN A 68 52.32 -14.24 20.84
N ALA A 69 53.65 -14.33 20.84
CA ALA A 69 54.41 -14.90 21.97
C ALA A 69 55.78 -14.24 22.15
N ILE A 70 56.30 -14.28 23.39
CA ILE A 70 57.58 -13.70 23.80
C ILE A 70 58.36 -14.72 24.64
N PHE A 71 59.61 -14.99 24.27
CA PHE A 71 60.57 -15.72 25.10
C PHE A 71 61.46 -14.71 25.84
N LEU A 72 61.16 -14.43 27.11
CA LEU A 72 61.93 -13.47 27.92
C LEU A 72 62.97 -14.20 28.76
N GLN A 73 64.26 -13.86 28.61
CA GLN A 73 65.33 -14.48 29.40
C GLN A 73 65.28 -14.01 30.86
N ILE A 74 64.71 -14.84 31.75
CA ILE A 74 64.62 -14.56 33.19
C ILE A 74 65.78 -15.13 34.00
N ARG A 75 66.58 -16.02 33.40
CA ARG A 75 67.75 -16.65 34.01
C ARG A 75 68.86 -16.80 32.98
N SER A 76 70.00 -16.16 33.20
CA SER A 76 71.06 -16.03 32.19
C SER A 76 72.34 -16.79 32.54
N GLN A 77 72.75 -16.76 33.81
CA GLN A 77 73.93 -17.41 34.37
C GLN A 77 73.72 -17.73 35.87
N SER A 78 72.69 -18.51 36.16
CA SER A 78 72.23 -18.80 37.55
C SER A 78 71.95 -17.53 38.36
N ASP A 79 71.22 -16.62 37.73
CA ASP A 79 70.79 -15.32 38.25
C ASP A 79 69.31 -15.08 37.91
N ALA A 80 68.61 -14.28 38.71
CA ALA A 80 67.18 -14.04 38.58
C ALA A 80 66.86 -12.64 38.04
N LEU A 81 66.03 -12.57 37.00
CA LEU A 81 65.44 -11.32 36.49
C LEU A 81 64.09 -11.00 37.19
N TYR A 82 63.88 -11.54 38.38
CA TYR A 82 62.63 -11.53 39.15
C TYR A 82 62.96 -11.68 40.65
N ALA A 83 61.99 -11.48 41.53
CA ALA A 83 62.20 -11.65 42.96
C ALA A 83 62.26 -13.14 43.35
N SER A 84 63.44 -13.76 43.20
CA SER A 84 63.72 -15.11 43.67
C SER A 84 64.33 -15.12 45.08
N THR A 85 64.10 -16.21 45.81
CA THR A 85 64.80 -16.57 47.05
C THR A 85 65.93 -17.58 46.82
N ILE A 86 66.05 -18.11 45.60
CA ILE A 86 66.99 -19.18 45.23
C ILE A 86 68.16 -18.59 44.46
N ASP A 87 67.91 -17.95 43.31
CA ASP A 87 68.94 -17.33 42.49
C ASP A 87 69.07 -15.81 42.80
N PRO A 88 70.29 -15.25 42.86
CA PRO A 88 70.48 -13.83 43.14
C PRO A 88 70.05 -12.96 41.96
N TRP A 89 69.53 -11.75 42.25
CA TRP A 89 69.17 -10.75 41.24
C TRP A 89 70.25 -10.55 40.16
N SER A 90 69.84 -10.49 38.90
CA SER A 90 70.77 -10.34 37.77
C SER A 90 71.50 -9.01 37.76
N ALA A 91 72.80 -9.06 37.47
CA ALA A 91 73.62 -7.87 37.24
C ALA A 91 73.23 -7.11 35.94
N ASP A 92 72.45 -7.71 35.04
CA ASP A 92 71.93 -7.03 33.86
C ASP A 92 70.72 -6.12 34.19
N LEU A 93 70.10 -6.23 35.37
CA LEU A 93 69.10 -5.25 35.87
C LEU A 93 69.75 -3.99 36.47
N THR A 94 70.75 -4.16 37.35
CA THR A 94 71.21 -3.12 38.29
C THR A 94 72.73 -2.87 38.30
N ALA A 95 73.46 -3.48 37.36
CA ALA A 95 74.93 -3.54 37.31
C ALA A 95 75.61 -4.22 38.51
N THR A 96 74.86 -4.88 39.41
CA THR A 96 75.42 -5.57 40.59
C THR A 96 74.60 -6.81 40.90
N GLN A 97 75.20 -8.00 40.86
CA GLN A 97 74.47 -9.24 41.13
C GLN A 97 73.99 -9.28 42.60
N GLY A 98 72.80 -9.84 42.84
CA GLY A 98 72.15 -9.88 44.15
C GLY A 98 71.48 -8.57 44.59
N LYS A 99 71.69 -7.46 43.87
CA LYS A 99 71.07 -6.16 44.16
C LYS A 99 69.72 -6.02 43.46
N ALA A 100 68.65 -6.01 44.24
CA ALA A 100 67.30 -5.71 43.79
C ALA A 100 67.20 -4.30 43.15
N PRO A 101 66.28 -4.08 42.19
CA PRO A 101 66.04 -2.76 41.61
C PRO A 101 65.48 -1.78 42.66
N SER A 102 65.75 -0.48 42.46
CA SER A 102 65.29 0.60 43.34
C SER A 102 64.83 1.82 42.51
N PRO A 103 63.58 2.30 42.65
CA PRO A 103 62.48 1.72 43.43
C PRO A 103 62.18 0.25 43.09
N PHE A 104 61.64 -0.49 44.06
CA PHE A 104 61.37 -1.92 43.90
C PHE A 104 60.28 -2.19 42.86
N TRP A 105 60.51 -3.20 42.03
CA TRP A 105 59.53 -3.80 41.12
C TRP A 105 59.99 -5.22 40.78
N ASP A 106 59.06 -6.08 40.37
CA ASP A 106 59.38 -7.41 39.84
C ASP A 106 59.31 -7.38 38.29
N PRO A 107 60.43 -7.58 37.58
CA PRO A 107 60.44 -7.50 36.12
C PRO A 107 59.70 -8.62 35.40
N LEU A 108 59.58 -9.81 35.99
CA LEU A 108 58.83 -10.93 35.40
C LEU A 108 57.32 -10.73 35.55
N GLN A 109 56.87 -10.36 36.75
CA GLN A 109 55.45 -10.06 36.98
C GLN A 109 54.96 -8.96 36.03
N PHE A 110 55.72 -7.86 35.94
CA PHE A 110 55.43 -6.76 35.02
C PHE A 110 55.45 -7.20 33.54
N ALA A 111 56.41 -8.04 33.14
CA ALA A 111 56.49 -8.54 31.77
C ALA A 111 55.29 -9.43 31.39
N ILE A 112 54.82 -10.28 32.30
CA ILE A 112 53.64 -11.13 32.09
C ILE A 112 52.41 -10.25 31.89
N GLU A 113 52.16 -9.33 32.81
CA GLU A 113 51.02 -8.41 32.72
C GLU A 113 51.03 -7.60 31.42
N GLU A 114 52.17 -7.04 31.01
CA GLU A 114 52.27 -6.26 29.78
C GLU A 114 52.19 -7.12 28.50
N CYS A 115 52.54 -8.41 28.54
CA CYS A 115 52.26 -9.35 27.46
C CYS A 115 50.77 -9.70 27.38
N HIS A 116 50.14 -10.04 28.52
CA HIS A 116 48.73 -10.40 28.61
C HIS A 116 47.79 -9.23 28.26
N LYS A 117 48.09 -7.99 28.71
CA LYS A 117 47.38 -6.76 28.27
C LYS A 117 47.36 -6.59 26.74
N ARG A 118 48.35 -7.15 26.04
CA ARG A 118 48.48 -7.16 24.58
C ARG A 118 48.01 -8.45 23.92
N GLY A 119 47.52 -9.43 24.67
CA GLY A 119 47.18 -10.76 24.14
C GLY A 119 48.37 -11.39 23.44
N MET A 120 49.49 -11.51 24.16
CA MET A 120 50.68 -12.27 23.79
C MET A 120 51.07 -13.18 24.96
N GLU A 121 51.51 -14.40 24.66
CA GLU A 121 52.01 -15.34 25.67
C GLU A 121 53.41 -14.94 26.17
N LEU A 122 53.67 -15.06 27.47
CA LEU A 122 55.03 -14.98 28.01
C LEU A 122 55.55 -16.37 28.39
N HIS A 123 56.62 -16.76 27.70
CA HIS A 123 57.41 -17.94 27.99
C HIS A 123 58.68 -17.52 28.72
N ALA A 124 58.83 -17.97 29.96
CA ALA A 124 59.98 -17.67 30.80
C ALA A 124 61.20 -18.49 30.35
N TRP A 125 62.14 -17.83 29.67
CA TRP A 125 63.36 -18.44 29.16
C TRP A 125 64.44 -18.49 30.25
N MET A 126 64.92 -19.69 30.52
CA MET A 126 66.04 -19.97 31.39
C MET A 126 67.18 -20.62 30.61
N ASN A 127 68.41 -20.19 30.87
CA ASN A 127 69.57 -21.04 30.65
C ASN A 127 69.67 -22.04 31.82
N PRO A 128 69.75 -23.37 31.61
CA PRO A 128 69.77 -24.34 32.71
C PRO A 128 71.13 -24.42 33.41
N TYR A 129 72.23 -24.66 32.67
CA TYR A 129 73.50 -25.07 33.29
C TYR A 129 74.57 -23.97 33.40
N ARG A 130 74.43 -22.81 32.73
CA ARG A 130 75.42 -21.73 32.85
C ARG A 130 75.41 -21.17 34.27
N ALA A 131 76.54 -21.31 34.97
CA ALA A 131 76.74 -20.71 36.28
C ALA A 131 77.57 -19.42 36.20
N ILE A 132 78.62 -19.38 35.38
CA ILE A 132 79.44 -18.17 35.19
C ILE A 132 79.87 -18.11 33.72
N ALA A 133 79.49 -17.05 33.00
CA ALA A 133 79.92 -16.87 31.61
C ALA A 133 81.41 -16.49 31.48
N ASN A 134 81.96 -15.77 32.46
CA ASN A 134 83.35 -15.37 32.52
C ASN A 134 83.86 -15.43 33.97
N VAL A 135 84.69 -16.44 34.28
CA VAL A 135 85.23 -16.71 35.62
C VAL A 135 85.91 -15.51 36.29
N ASN A 136 86.44 -14.56 35.52
CA ASN A 136 87.05 -13.34 36.06
C ASN A 136 86.05 -12.42 36.77
N GLN A 137 84.74 -12.68 36.64
CA GLN A 137 83.66 -11.97 37.34
C GLN A 137 83.23 -12.66 38.65
N LEU A 138 83.73 -13.85 38.99
CA LEU A 138 83.28 -14.60 40.19
C LEU A 138 83.47 -13.82 41.50
N SER A 139 84.47 -12.94 41.57
CA SER A 139 84.68 -12.04 42.72
C SER A 139 83.58 -10.98 42.90
N THR A 140 82.80 -10.68 41.85
CA THR A 140 81.68 -9.71 41.89
C THR A 140 80.31 -10.39 42.02
N PHE A 141 80.26 -11.72 42.03
CA PHE A 141 79.01 -12.50 42.16
C PHE A 141 78.53 -12.54 43.61
N ALA A 142 77.20 -12.58 43.80
CA ALA A 142 76.55 -12.49 45.11
C ALA A 142 76.89 -13.69 46.03
N PRO A 143 76.94 -13.53 47.36
CA PRO A 143 77.23 -14.63 48.28
C PRO A 143 76.30 -15.85 48.15
N SER A 144 75.04 -15.64 47.82
CA SER A 144 74.04 -16.71 47.60
C SER A 144 74.13 -17.40 46.24
N HIS A 145 74.98 -16.93 45.31
CA HIS A 145 75.09 -17.51 43.97
C HIS A 145 75.55 -18.98 44.03
N VAL A 146 74.91 -19.86 43.26
CA VAL A 146 75.20 -21.31 43.26
C VAL A 146 76.69 -21.62 43.05
N ALA A 147 77.40 -20.86 42.22
CA ALA A 147 78.83 -21.06 41.97
C ALA A 147 79.75 -20.70 43.15
N ARG A 148 79.19 -20.09 44.22
CA ARG A 148 79.88 -19.80 45.48
C ARG A 148 79.41 -20.68 46.64
N GLN A 149 78.17 -21.18 46.59
CA GLN A 149 77.62 -22.12 47.58
C GLN A 149 78.03 -23.57 47.27
N HIS A 150 78.04 -23.94 45.98
CA HIS A 150 78.34 -25.28 45.46
C HIS A 150 79.45 -25.24 44.40
N PRO A 151 80.69 -24.85 44.75
CA PRO A 151 81.83 -24.88 43.83
C PRO A 151 82.11 -26.30 43.29
N GLU A 152 81.74 -27.35 44.03
CA GLU A 152 81.86 -28.75 43.65
C GLU A 152 80.90 -29.19 42.54
N TRP A 153 79.88 -28.40 42.21
CA TRP A 153 78.99 -28.64 41.06
C TRP A 153 79.53 -28.06 39.75
N LEU A 154 80.65 -27.34 39.76
CA LEU A 154 81.14 -26.57 38.61
C LEU A 154 82.21 -27.29 37.80
N ILE A 155 81.90 -27.62 36.54
CA ILE A 155 82.90 -28.01 35.56
C ILE A 155 83.47 -26.76 34.85
N ALA A 156 84.79 -26.73 34.69
CA ALA A 156 85.52 -25.64 34.06
C ALA A 156 85.74 -25.88 32.57
N THR A 157 85.35 -24.91 31.74
CA THR A 157 85.60 -24.91 30.30
C THR A 157 86.15 -23.54 29.89
N ALA A 158 87.48 -23.40 29.95
CA ALA A 158 88.17 -22.10 29.85
C ALA A 158 87.58 -21.06 30.83
N ASN A 159 86.97 -19.99 30.31
CA ASN A 159 86.34 -18.94 31.13
C ASN A 159 84.93 -19.30 31.63
N LEU A 160 84.27 -20.29 31.03
CA LEU A 160 82.94 -20.76 31.41
C LEU A 160 83.01 -21.63 32.68
N ARG A 161 82.03 -21.48 33.57
CA ARG A 161 81.68 -22.49 34.58
C ARG A 161 80.25 -22.95 34.36
N THR A 162 80.09 -24.27 34.26
CA THR A 162 78.83 -24.94 33.95
C THR A 162 78.51 -25.91 35.09
N LEU A 163 77.26 -25.92 35.55
CA LEU A 163 76.77 -26.90 36.50
C LEU A 163 76.79 -28.29 35.84
N ASP A 164 77.38 -29.30 36.49
CA ASP A 164 77.45 -30.65 35.92
C ASP A 164 76.04 -31.27 35.80
N PRO A 165 75.52 -31.54 34.59
CA PRO A 165 74.21 -32.16 34.41
C PRO A 165 74.11 -33.57 35.02
N GLY A 166 75.24 -34.24 35.26
CA GLY A 166 75.29 -35.57 35.87
C GLY A 166 74.88 -35.60 37.34
N ILE A 167 75.13 -34.54 38.10
CA ILE A 167 74.83 -34.47 39.54
C ILE A 167 73.31 -34.36 39.74
N PRO A 168 72.65 -35.26 40.50
CA PRO A 168 71.22 -35.17 40.77
C PRO A 168 70.81 -33.84 41.41
N GLY A 169 71.55 -33.39 42.43
CA GLY A 169 71.30 -32.13 43.13
C GLY A 169 71.35 -30.88 42.23
N VAL A 170 72.11 -30.89 41.13
CA VAL A 170 72.08 -29.82 40.11
C VAL A 170 70.73 -29.81 39.40
N ARG A 171 70.21 -30.97 39.01
CA ARG A 171 68.90 -31.08 38.33
C ARG A 171 67.76 -30.72 39.29
N ASP A 172 67.87 -31.11 40.56
CA ASP A 172 66.89 -30.78 41.60
C ASP A 172 66.87 -29.28 41.91
N TYR A 173 68.04 -28.62 41.97
CA TYR A 173 68.18 -27.17 42.08
C TYR A 173 67.61 -26.42 40.85
N ILE A 174 67.86 -26.88 39.63
CA ILE A 174 67.24 -26.27 38.43
C ILE A 174 65.71 -26.43 38.49
N ASN A 175 65.21 -27.59 38.94
CA ASN A 175 63.77 -27.81 39.12
C ASN A 175 63.17 -26.96 40.25
N SER A 176 63.90 -26.64 41.32
CA SER A 176 63.38 -25.76 42.38
C SER A 176 63.23 -24.31 41.91
N VAL A 177 64.16 -23.80 41.09
CA VAL A 177 64.04 -22.51 40.40
C VAL A 177 62.84 -22.47 39.44
N ILE A 178 62.57 -23.56 38.72
CA ILE A 178 61.40 -23.68 37.83
C ILE A 178 60.11 -23.77 38.65
N SER A 179 60.11 -24.53 39.74
CA SER A 179 58.98 -24.65 40.67
C SER A 179 58.59 -23.31 41.30
N ASP A 180 59.58 -22.52 41.73
CA ASP A 180 59.39 -21.15 42.26
C ASP A 180 58.68 -20.24 41.24
N VAL A 181 59.14 -20.26 39.98
CA VAL A 181 58.55 -19.47 38.89
C VAL A 181 57.15 -19.96 38.52
N VAL A 182 56.97 -21.27 38.31
CA VAL A 182 55.67 -21.85 37.89
C VAL A 182 54.62 -21.68 38.98
N GLN A 183 54.97 -21.79 40.27
CA GLN A 183 54.01 -21.53 41.35
C GLN A 183 53.56 -20.07 41.37
N ARG A 184 54.51 -19.12 41.50
CA ARG A 184 54.20 -17.73 41.86
C ARG A 184 53.72 -16.84 40.72
N TYR A 185 54.11 -17.13 39.47
CA TYR A 185 53.81 -16.28 38.32
C TYR A 185 52.83 -16.98 37.35
N ASP A 186 52.03 -16.21 36.60
CA ASP A 186 51.16 -16.76 35.55
C ASP A 186 51.85 -16.79 34.18
N VAL A 187 52.99 -17.49 34.12
CA VAL A 187 53.71 -17.76 32.87
C VAL A 187 52.91 -18.71 31.97
N ASP A 188 52.91 -18.47 30.66
CA ASP A 188 52.27 -19.36 29.69
C ASP A 188 53.17 -20.54 29.31
N GLY A 189 54.47 -20.41 29.51
CA GLY A 189 55.42 -21.50 29.38
C GLY A 189 56.77 -21.30 30.06
N ILE A 190 57.51 -22.40 30.20
CA ILE A 190 58.93 -22.46 30.54
C ILE A 190 59.72 -22.81 29.28
N HIS A 191 60.84 -22.12 29.06
CA HIS A 191 61.66 -22.28 27.86
C HIS A 191 63.15 -22.47 28.16
N PHE A 192 63.78 -23.46 27.53
CA PHE A 192 65.25 -23.58 27.49
C PHE A 192 65.80 -23.26 26.10
N ASP A 193 67.03 -22.74 26.06
CA ASP A 193 67.81 -22.50 24.84
C ASP A 193 68.66 -23.74 24.45
N ASP A 194 69.74 -23.54 23.69
CA ASP A 194 70.61 -24.59 23.16
C ASP A 194 71.78 -24.96 24.09
N TYR A 195 71.94 -24.32 25.24
CA TYR A 195 73.10 -24.51 26.12
C TYR A 195 72.91 -25.68 27.08
N PHE A 196 73.23 -26.88 26.59
CA PHE A 196 73.35 -28.11 27.37
C PHE A 196 74.80 -28.26 27.89
N TYR A 197 75.47 -29.36 27.57
CA TYR A 197 76.93 -29.43 27.72
C TYR A 197 77.61 -28.46 26.72
N PRO A 198 78.75 -27.82 27.08
CA PRO A 198 79.50 -27.01 26.14
C PRO A 198 80.21 -27.89 25.09
N ASN A 199 80.31 -27.40 23.85
CA ASN A 199 81.07 -28.05 22.77
C ASN A 199 82.58 -27.93 22.97
N ALA A 200 83.11 -28.66 23.96
CA ALA A 200 84.51 -28.67 24.38
C ALA A 200 84.84 -29.95 25.16
N ALA A 201 86.10 -30.09 25.60
CA ALA A 201 86.43 -31.06 26.63
C ALA A 201 85.71 -30.70 27.95
N PHE A 202 85.04 -31.68 28.54
CA PHE A 202 84.27 -31.55 29.77
C PHE A 202 84.70 -32.67 30.70
N ASN A 203 85.18 -32.32 31.90
CA ASN A 203 85.76 -33.28 32.86
C ASN A 203 84.74 -33.65 33.95
N ASP A 204 83.89 -34.62 33.61
CA ASP A 204 82.91 -35.26 34.49
C ASP A 204 83.36 -36.68 34.89
N ASP A 205 84.67 -36.96 34.91
CA ASP A 205 85.21 -38.29 35.26
C ASP A 205 84.74 -38.78 36.63
N ALA A 206 84.77 -37.91 37.64
CA ALA A 206 84.28 -38.22 38.98
C ALA A 206 82.78 -38.52 38.98
N THR A 207 81.98 -37.69 38.31
CA THR A 207 80.51 -37.79 38.25
C THR A 207 80.05 -39.05 37.50
N PHE A 208 80.68 -39.35 36.36
CA PHE A 208 80.40 -40.56 35.58
C PHE A 208 80.78 -41.85 36.35
N ASN A 209 81.90 -41.84 37.06
CA ASN A 209 82.32 -42.99 37.86
C ASN A 209 81.47 -43.17 39.13
N ALA A 210 80.88 -42.10 39.67
CA ALA A 210 80.01 -42.13 40.84
C ALA A 210 78.58 -42.60 40.53
N ASP A 211 78.00 -42.17 39.40
CA ASP A 211 76.66 -42.58 38.96
C ASP A 211 76.61 -42.93 37.46
N PRO A 212 77.21 -44.05 37.01
CA PRO A 212 77.23 -44.43 35.60
C PRO A 212 75.88 -44.92 35.05
N ARG A 213 74.90 -45.22 35.93
CA ARG A 213 73.55 -45.76 35.59
C ARG A 213 73.53 -46.90 34.56
N GLY A 214 74.58 -47.74 34.55
CA GLY A 214 74.73 -48.86 33.62
C GLY A 214 75.26 -48.50 32.21
N PHE A 215 75.51 -47.23 31.92
CA PHE A 215 76.10 -46.79 30.65
C PHE A 215 77.61 -47.05 30.62
N THR A 216 78.07 -47.82 29.63
CA THR A 216 79.51 -47.96 29.31
C THR A 216 80.00 -46.85 28.36
N ASN A 217 79.09 -46.25 27.57
CA ASN A 217 79.39 -45.12 26.71
C ASN A 217 79.00 -43.80 27.39
N ARG A 218 80.00 -42.97 27.71
CA ARG A 218 79.76 -41.67 28.36
C ARG A 218 78.94 -40.71 27.52
N ALA A 219 78.99 -40.78 26.19
CA ALA A 219 78.18 -39.91 25.35
C ALA A 219 76.68 -40.20 25.50
N ASP A 220 76.30 -41.46 25.71
CA ASP A 220 74.92 -41.85 25.98
C ASP A 220 74.51 -41.47 27.41
N TRP A 221 75.40 -41.63 28.40
CA TRP A 221 75.19 -41.12 29.76
C TRP A 221 74.99 -39.60 29.83
N ARG A 222 75.76 -38.81 29.07
CA ARG A 222 75.59 -37.35 28.97
C ARG A 222 74.24 -36.97 28.35
N ARG A 223 73.80 -37.69 27.31
CA ARG A 223 72.44 -37.55 26.77
C ARG A 223 71.39 -37.90 27.83
N ASP A 224 71.60 -38.96 28.59
CA ASP A 224 70.72 -39.37 29.68
C ASP A 224 70.63 -38.33 30.82
N ASN A 225 71.74 -37.70 31.21
CA ASN A 225 71.73 -36.60 32.17
C ASN A 225 70.82 -35.43 31.74
N VAL A 226 70.87 -35.06 30.46
CA VAL A 226 69.98 -34.03 29.91
C VAL A 226 68.54 -34.54 29.81
N ASN A 227 68.34 -35.77 29.35
CA ASN A 227 67.01 -36.42 29.30
C ASN A 227 66.32 -36.40 30.66
N LEU A 228 67.06 -36.70 31.73
CA LEU A 228 66.57 -36.64 33.11
C LEU A 228 66.13 -35.22 33.48
N LEU A 229 66.93 -34.17 33.19
CA LEU A 229 66.48 -32.79 33.47
C LEU A 229 65.21 -32.44 32.69
N ILE A 230 65.11 -32.80 31.41
CA ILE A 230 63.94 -32.51 30.57
C ILE A 230 62.69 -33.24 31.09
N ALA A 231 62.81 -34.53 31.43
CA ALA A 231 61.71 -35.31 32.01
C ALA A 231 61.29 -34.78 33.39
N GLN A 232 62.25 -34.48 34.28
CA GLN A 232 61.99 -33.87 35.59
C GLN A 232 61.31 -32.50 35.44
N THR A 233 61.79 -31.66 34.51
CA THR A 233 61.19 -30.33 34.25
C THR A 233 59.74 -30.46 33.77
N ASN A 234 59.45 -31.39 32.86
CA ASN A 234 58.08 -31.67 32.43
C ASN A 234 57.18 -32.06 33.62
N ALA A 235 57.61 -33.03 34.42
CA ALA A 235 56.87 -33.49 35.59
C ALA A 235 56.63 -32.36 36.61
N THR A 236 57.64 -31.52 36.88
CA THR A 236 57.52 -30.35 37.76
C THR A 236 56.52 -29.33 37.21
N VAL A 237 56.64 -28.93 35.95
CA VAL A 237 55.73 -27.94 35.33
C VAL A 237 54.29 -28.48 35.33
N LYS A 238 54.08 -29.71 34.84
CA LYS A 238 52.74 -30.30 34.71
C LYS A 238 52.11 -30.67 36.05
N GLY A 239 52.90 -31.04 37.06
CA GLY A 239 52.40 -31.31 38.41
C GLY A 239 51.95 -30.07 39.18
N LEU A 240 52.49 -28.89 38.84
CA LEU A 240 52.15 -27.62 39.49
C LEU A 240 51.04 -26.86 38.74
N LYS A 241 51.16 -26.73 37.42
CA LYS A 241 50.20 -26.06 36.54
C LYS A 241 50.15 -26.80 35.19
N PRO A 242 49.28 -27.82 35.02
CA PRO A 242 49.18 -28.64 33.80
C PRO A 242 49.11 -27.85 32.48
N TRP A 243 48.49 -26.68 32.52
CA TRP A 243 48.29 -25.78 31.39
C TRP A 243 49.54 -24.97 30.98
N VAL A 244 50.59 -24.92 31.80
CA VAL A 244 51.85 -24.24 31.48
C VAL A 244 52.64 -25.09 30.49
N LYS A 245 53.07 -24.47 29.40
CA LYS A 245 53.79 -25.14 28.29
C LYS A 245 55.26 -25.35 28.67
N PHE A 246 55.87 -26.44 28.24
CA PHE A 246 57.33 -26.60 28.33
C PHE A 246 57.93 -26.89 26.95
N GLY A 247 58.98 -26.17 26.57
CA GLY A 247 59.63 -26.40 25.27
C GLY A 247 61.02 -25.81 25.13
N VAL A 248 61.77 -26.29 24.14
CA VAL A 248 63.23 -26.17 24.09
C VAL A 248 63.70 -25.72 22.71
N SER A 249 64.71 -24.84 22.64
CA SER A 249 65.28 -24.27 21.41
C SER A 249 66.73 -24.76 21.17
N PRO A 250 66.94 -26.02 20.73
CA PRO A 250 68.29 -26.53 20.44
C PRO A 250 68.81 -26.01 19.10
N SER A 251 70.09 -26.26 18.77
CA SER A 251 70.65 -25.92 17.45
C SER A 251 69.80 -26.53 16.32
N GLY A 252 69.71 -25.89 15.15
CA GLY A 252 68.83 -26.37 14.08
C GLY A 252 69.21 -27.71 13.43
N ILE A 253 70.36 -28.31 13.77
CA ILE A 253 70.80 -29.62 13.28
C ILE A 253 70.84 -30.60 14.46
N TYR A 254 69.97 -31.61 14.42
CA TYR A 254 70.00 -32.74 15.35
C TYR A 254 71.27 -33.58 15.16
N ARG A 255 71.44 -34.10 13.93
CA ARG A 255 72.60 -34.88 13.49
C ARG A 255 72.90 -34.66 12.00
N ASN A 256 74.18 -34.71 11.65
CA ASN A 256 74.68 -34.73 10.28
C ASN A 256 74.64 -36.18 9.75
N SER A 257 73.74 -36.47 8.82
CA SER A 257 73.66 -37.77 8.16
C SER A 257 72.93 -37.70 6.83
N THR A 258 73.41 -38.42 5.82
CA THR A 258 72.66 -38.67 4.58
C THR A 258 71.48 -39.63 4.77
N ASN A 259 71.39 -40.33 5.92
CA ASN A 259 70.25 -41.18 6.26
C ASN A 259 69.18 -40.36 7.01
N PRO A 260 67.98 -40.13 6.43
CA PRO A 260 66.93 -39.30 7.03
C PRO A 260 66.37 -39.87 8.33
N ALA A 261 66.53 -41.18 8.62
CA ALA A 261 66.15 -41.74 9.92
C ALA A 261 67.05 -41.24 11.07
N ILE A 262 68.30 -40.88 10.76
CA ILE A 262 69.35 -40.47 11.71
C ILE A 262 69.45 -38.94 11.79
N GLY A 263 69.41 -38.23 10.66
CA GLY A 263 69.64 -36.77 10.62
C GLY A 263 69.49 -36.16 9.22
N THR A 264 70.12 -35.00 9.03
CA THR A 264 70.07 -34.20 7.79
C THR A 264 71.41 -34.24 7.04
N PRO A 265 71.45 -34.21 5.69
CA PRO A 265 72.69 -34.13 4.92
C PRO A 265 73.28 -32.72 5.02
N THR A 266 73.99 -32.50 6.13
CA THR A 266 74.58 -31.24 6.58
C THR A 266 75.97 -31.51 7.17
N SER A 267 76.72 -30.46 7.49
CA SER A 267 78.04 -30.52 8.13
C SER A 267 78.23 -29.44 9.22
N GLY A 268 77.12 -28.94 9.77
CA GLY A 268 77.11 -27.93 10.84
C GLY A 268 77.22 -28.53 12.25
N LEU A 269 76.99 -27.70 13.27
CA LEU A 269 77.02 -28.11 14.67
C LEU A 269 75.79 -28.98 15.03
N GLU A 270 76.02 -30.29 15.16
CA GLU A 270 75.00 -31.26 15.60
C GLU A 270 74.87 -31.34 17.12
N HIS A 271 73.69 -31.05 17.67
CA HIS A 271 73.52 -30.98 19.13
C HIS A 271 73.46 -32.36 19.82
N TYR A 272 73.08 -33.44 19.12
CA TYR A 272 73.07 -34.80 19.68
C TYR A 272 74.46 -35.27 20.13
N THR A 273 75.51 -34.90 19.38
CA THR A 273 76.89 -35.32 19.63
C THR A 273 77.69 -34.25 20.36
N SER A 274 77.61 -32.99 19.94
CA SER A 274 78.45 -31.91 20.49
C SER A 274 77.92 -31.30 21.78
N LEU A 275 76.60 -31.32 22.00
CA LEU A 275 75.94 -30.72 23.17
C LEU A 275 75.19 -31.77 24.02
N TYR A 276 75.17 -33.03 23.56
CA TYR A 276 74.50 -34.19 24.17
C TYR A 276 72.99 -33.96 24.40
N ALA A 277 72.33 -33.27 23.47
CA ALA A 277 70.90 -33.04 23.47
C ALA A 277 70.16 -34.08 22.61
N ASP A 278 69.32 -34.93 23.20
CA ASP A 278 68.49 -35.89 22.44
C ASP A 278 67.06 -35.35 22.21
N SER A 279 66.96 -34.26 21.44
CA SER A 279 65.68 -33.60 21.19
C SER A 279 64.68 -34.46 20.42
N LYS A 280 65.15 -35.48 19.70
CA LYS A 280 64.29 -36.48 19.04
C LYS A 280 63.61 -37.36 20.09
N LYS A 281 64.34 -37.84 21.10
CA LYS A 281 63.75 -38.54 22.23
C LYS A 281 62.76 -37.66 23.02
N TRP A 282 63.08 -36.39 23.28
CA TRP A 282 62.18 -35.51 24.05
C TRP A 282 60.82 -35.31 23.37
N LEU A 283 60.80 -35.26 22.03
CA LEU A 283 59.57 -35.25 21.22
C LEU A 283 58.83 -36.59 21.30
N GLN A 284 59.53 -37.71 21.14
CA GLN A 284 58.95 -39.06 21.14
C GLN A 284 58.35 -39.48 22.48
N GLU A 285 59.02 -39.17 23.59
CA GLU A 285 58.54 -39.41 24.96
C GLU A 285 57.52 -38.36 25.42
N GLY A 286 57.28 -37.32 24.61
CA GLY A 286 56.32 -36.26 24.89
C GLY A 286 56.70 -35.31 26.03
N TRP A 287 57.96 -35.33 26.50
CA TRP A 287 58.48 -34.50 27.60
C TRP A 287 58.58 -33.00 27.27
N ILE A 288 58.31 -32.60 26.04
CA ILE A 288 58.14 -31.20 25.64
C ILE A 288 56.84 -31.04 24.85
N ASP A 289 56.16 -29.91 25.04
CA ASP A 289 54.98 -29.51 24.26
C ASP A 289 55.37 -28.94 22.90
N TYR A 290 56.55 -28.29 22.83
CA TYR A 290 57.10 -27.76 21.59
C TYR A 290 58.63 -27.83 21.54
N LEU A 291 59.18 -27.95 20.33
CA LEU A 291 60.59 -27.72 20.03
C LEU A 291 60.73 -26.51 19.12
N ALA A 292 61.73 -25.66 19.39
CA ALA A 292 61.99 -24.45 18.62
C ALA A 292 63.39 -24.48 17.95
N PRO A 293 63.67 -25.41 17.01
CA PRO A 293 65.02 -25.62 16.48
C PRO A 293 65.58 -24.36 15.80
N GLN A 294 66.80 -23.99 16.15
CA GLN A 294 67.48 -22.77 15.71
C GLN A 294 68.07 -22.92 14.29
N VAL A 295 67.23 -22.83 13.25
CA VAL A 295 67.63 -22.99 11.84
C VAL A 295 68.23 -21.68 11.29
N TYR A 296 69.35 -21.25 11.87
CA TYR A 296 69.98 -19.94 11.66
C TYR A 296 70.85 -19.85 10.39
N TRP A 297 70.33 -20.37 9.28
CA TRP A 297 71.01 -20.47 7.98
C TRP A 297 70.08 -20.02 6.84
N PHE A 298 70.64 -19.61 5.70
CA PHE A 298 69.83 -19.13 4.57
C PHE A 298 69.36 -20.29 3.67
N ILE A 299 68.32 -20.06 2.86
CA ILE A 299 67.85 -21.04 1.87
C ILE A 299 68.93 -21.18 0.78
N GLY A 300 69.46 -22.39 0.62
CA GLY A 300 70.58 -22.71 -0.27
C GLY A 300 71.96 -22.75 0.41
N GLN A 301 72.08 -22.58 1.73
CA GLN A 301 73.38 -22.61 2.42
C GLN A 301 73.99 -24.03 2.44
N SER A 302 75.09 -24.24 1.71
CA SER A 302 75.65 -25.58 1.41
C SER A 302 75.85 -26.52 2.62
N ALA A 303 76.45 -26.03 3.70
CA ALA A 303 76.75 -26.85 4.90
C ALA A 303 75.54 -27.11 5.81
N ALA A 304 74.45 -26.33 5.67
CA ALA A 304 73.33 -26.30 6.62
C ALA A 304 72.08 -25.71 5.97
N ASN A 305 71.63 -26.29 4.85
CA ASN A 305 70.59 -25.66 4.05
C ASN A 305 69.23 -25.68 4.77
N TYR A 306 68.63 -24.50 4.95
CA TYR A 306 67.29 -24.33 5.52
C TYR A 306 66.27 -25.28 4.87
N SER A 307 66.26 -25.38 3.52
CA SER A 307 65.30 -26.22 2.78
C SER A 307 65.60 -27.74 2.83
N VAL A 308 66.62 -28.16 3.56
CA VAL A 308 66.92 -29.56 3.89
C VAL A 308 66.55 -29.86 5.34
N ILE A 309 66.62 -28.84 6.22
CA ILE A 309 66.42 -28.98 7.66
C ILE A 309 64.93 -28.95 8.05
N ILE A 310 64.11 -28.07 7.46
CA ILE A 310 62.67 -27.97 7.84
C ILE A 310 61.88 -29.27 7.59
N PRO A 311 62.00 -29.97 6.44
CA PRO A 311 61.27 -31.21 6.19
C PRO A 311 61.65 -32.31 7.21
N TRP A 312 62.89 -32.33 7.69
CA TRP A 312 63.33 -33.29 8.69
C TRP A 312 62.68 -33.05 10.04
N TRP A 313 62.63 -31.80 10.52
CA TRP A 313 61.93 -31.47 11.78
C TRP A 313 60.43 -31.72 11.70
N ASN A 314 59.79 -31.38 10.57
CA ASN A 314 58.39 -31.72 10.33
C ASN A 314 58.11 -33.22 10.51
N ASN A 315 58.98 -34.06 9.95
CA ASN A 315 58.80 -35.51 9.96
C ASN A 315 59.18 -36.17 11.30
N ASN A 316 59.94 -35.50 12.17
CA ASN A 316 60.34 -35.99 13.49
C ASN A 316 59.55 -35.34 14.64
N ALA A 317 58.49 -34.58 14.35
CA ALA A 317 57.72 -33.80 15.33
C ALA A 317 56.93 -34.64 16.37
N ALA A 318 56.74 -35.94 16.15
CA ALA A 318 56.15 -36.91 17.09
C ALA A 318 54.83 -36.49 17.78
N GLY A 319 53.97 -35.71 17.12
CA GLY A 319 52.72 -35.23 17.73
C GLY A 319 52.92 -34.10 18.74
N ARG A 320 53.96 -33.29 18.57
CA ARG A 320 54.24 -32.03 19.28
C ARG A 320 54.50 -30.91 18.28
N HIS A 321 54.53 -29.67 18.74
CA HIS A 321 54.73 -28.52 17.85
C HIS A 321 56.19 -28.24 17.53
N ILE A 322 56.47 -27.93 16.26
CA ILE A 322 57.74 -27.35 15.84
C ILE A 322 57.54 -25.86 15.54
N TYR A 323 58.33 -24.99 16.18
CA TYR A 323 58.34 -23.54 15.96
C TYR A 323 59.73 -23.08 15.47
N ILE A 324 59.92 -22.86 14.16
CA ILE A 324 61.28 -22.66 13.63
C ILE A 324 61.92 -21.37 14.17
N GLY A 325 63.10 -21.50 14.78
CA GLY A 325 63.94 -20.37 15.16
C GLY A 325 64.64 -19.78 13.94
N MET A 326 64.47 -18.48 13.70
CA MET A 326 64.93 -17.77 12.51
C MET A 326 65.88 -16.62 12.85
N ALA A 327 66.98 -16.51 12.09
CA ALA A 327 68.08 -15.59 12.40
C ALA A 327 67.89 -14.18 11.83
N GLY A 328 66.95 -13.42 12.39
CA GLY A 328 66.80 -11.98 12.08
C GLY A 328 68.09 -11.19 12.29
N TYR A 329 68.89 -11.56 13.29
CA TYR A 329 70.17 -10.90 13.59
C TYR A 329 71.18 -10.96 12.43
N LYS A 330 71.15 -12.03 11.61
CA LYS A 330 72.08 -12.23 10.48
C LYS A 330 71.74 -11.42 9.24
N VAL A 331 70.48 -10.99 9.07
CA VAL A 331 70.04 -10.21 7.91
C VAL A 331 70.93 -8.98 7.76
N ASN A 332 71.50 -8.75 6.59
CA ASN A 332 72.38 -7.60 6.29
C ASN A 332 73.53 -7.38 7.31
N ASP A 333 74.03 -8.43 7.96
CA ASP A 333 75.29 -8.40 8.71
C ASP A 333 76.43 -8.79 7.75
N PRO A 334 77.40 -7.88 7.45
CA PRO A 334 78.53 -8.18 6.59
C PRO A 334 79.34 -9.41 7.03
N ALA A 335 79.38 -9.72 8.34
CA ALA A 335 80.09 -10.88 8.87
C ALA A 335 79.41 -12.23 8.53
N GLN A 336 78.17 -12.22 8.03
CA GLN A 336 77.42 -13.43 7.62
C GLN A 336 77.41 -13.65 6.09
N GLY A 337 78.00 -12.73 5.32
CA GLY A 337 78.11 -12.83 3.86
C GLY A 337 76.88 -12.36 3.08
N THR A 338 77.08 -12.17 1.78
CA THR A 338 76.12 -11.51 0.87
C THR A 338 74.78 -12.22 0.73
N SER A 339 74.70 -13.53 0.98
CA SER A 339 73.44 -14.29 0.93
C SER A 339 72.40 -13.82 1.96
N TRP A 340 72.83 -13.18 3.06
CA TRP A 340 71.96 -12.53 4.05
C TRP A 340 71.64 -11.06 3.73
N ALA A 341 72.26 -10.47 2.71
CA ALA A 341 71.93 -9.13 2.20
C ALA A 341 70.75 -9.15 1.18
N ASN A 342 69.94 -10.20 1.21
CA ASN A 342 68.75 -10.39 0.38
C ASN A 342 67.48 -10.17 1.23
N PRO A 343 66.65 -9.14 0.94
CA PRO A 343 65.46 -8.82 1.75
C PRO A 343 64.43 -9.95 1.79
N SER A 344 64.39 -10.80 0.76
CA SER A 344 63.41 -11.88 0.63
C SER A 344 63.75 -13.14 1.44
N GLN A 345 64.91 -13.24 2.12
CA GLN A 345 65.28 -14.45 2.87
C GLN A 345 64.27 -14.80 3.98
N ILE A 346 64.06 -13.88 4.94
CA ILE A 346 63.10 -14.10 6.04
C ILE A 346 61.66 -14.32 5.52
N PRO A 347 61.14 -13.50 4.58
CA PRO A 347 59.84 -13.77 3.95
C PRO A 347 59.72 -15.14 3.29
N ASN A 348 60.74 -15.58 2.55
CA ASN A 348 60.71 -16.89 1.88
C ASN A 348 60.83 -18.05 2.86
N GLN A 349 61.56 -17.88 3.98
CA GLN A 349 61.61 -18.85 5.06
C GLN A 349 60.22 -19.02 5.73
N VAL A 350 59.50 -17.94 6.04
CA VAL A 350 58.12 -18.03 6.54
C VAL A 350 57.20 -18.73 5.54
N ARG A 351 57.27 -18.38 4.25
CA ARG A 351 56.45 -19.03 3.21
C ARG A 351 56.78 -20.52 3.05
N TYR A 352 58.05 -20.90 3.21
CA TYR A 352 58.51 -22.29 3.15
C TYR A 352 58.07 -23.11 4.37
N ASN A 353 58.08 -22.53 5.57
CA ASN A 353 57.58 -23.17 6.79
C ASN A 353 56.06 -23.45 6.70
N ARG A 354 55.31 -22.56 6.04
CA ARG A 354 53.86 -22.64 5.80
C ARG A 354 53.44 -23.53 4.61
N LEU A 355 54.33 -24.33 4.03
CA LEU A 355 53.94 -25.29 2.99
C LEU A 355 53.09 -26.41 3.59
N GLU A 356 52.10 -26.92 2.84
CA GLU A 356 51.20 -27.98 3.31
C GLU A 356 51.93 -29.27 3.69
N ALA A 357 53.01 -29.61 2.97
CA ALA A 357 53.91 -30.70 3.29
C ALA A 357 54.63 -30.55 4.65
N HIS A 358 54.59 -29.36 5.26
CA HIS A 358 55.20 -29.02 6.54
C HIS A 358 54.15 -28.84 7.65
N ALA A 359 53.06 -29.60 7.61
CA ALA A 359 51.91 -29.49 8.52
C ALA A 359 52.22 -29.53 10.04
N ASN A 360 53.36 -30.08 10.48
CA ASN A 360 53.79 -30.09 11.88
C ASN A 360 54.61 -28.85 12.29
N ILE A 361 55.04 -28.04 11.33
CA ILE A 361 55.61 -26.72 11.56
C ILE A 361 54.45 -25.76 11.87
N LYS A 362 54.21 -25.51 13.16
CA LYS A 362 53.05 -24.73 13.63
C LYS A 362 53.36 -23.24 13.82
N GLY A 363 54.56 -22.79 13.41
CA GLY A 363 54.95 -21.39 13.43
C GLY A 363 56.46 -21.19 13.45
N GLN A 364 56.87 -19.98 13.86
CA GLN A 364 58.26 -19.57 13.92
C GLN A 364 58.50 -18.48 14.97
N ALA A 365 59.76 -18.29 15.34
CA ALA A 365 60.19 -17.19 16.19
C ALA A 365 61.48 -16.54 15.67
N ILE A 366 61.61 -15.22 15.86
CA ILE A 366 62.78 -14.47 15.37
C ILE A 366 63.79 -14.25 16.51
N TYR A 367 65.02 -14.72 16.30
CA TYR A 367 66.17 -14.31 17.11
C TYR A 367 66.87 -13.10 16.43
N ASN A 368 66.84 -11.89 16.97
CA ASN A 368 66.28 -11.45 18.26
C ASN A 368 65.48 -10.14 18.15
N THR A 369 64.94 -9.67 19.27
CA THR A 369 64.18 -8.42 19.40
C THR A 369 64.91 -7.19 18.81
N SER A 370 66.21 -7.05 19.00
CA SER A 370 67.00 -5.94 18.44
C SER A 370 67.06 -6.00 16.92
N SER A 371 67.14 -7.20 16.34
CA SER A 371 67.09 -7.38 14.89
C SER A 371 65.71 -7.03 14.29
N LEU A 372 64.62 -7.33 15.01
CA LEU A 372 63.26 -6.92 14.63
C LEU A 372 63.07 -5.41 14.69
N ARG A 373 63.71 -4.73 15.65
CA ARG A 373 63.60 -3.27 15.88
C ARG A 373 64.57 -2.42 15.03
N SER A 374 65.54 -3.03 14.35
CA SER A 374 66.55 -2.29 13.59
C SER A 374 66.10 -1.91 12.19
N SER A 375 66.27 -0.64 11.84
CA SER A 375 66.08 -0.11 10.48
C SER A 375 67.11 -0.64 9.47
N THR A 376 68.27 -1.15 9.91
CA THR A 376 69.33 -1.62 9.00
C THR A 376 69.09 -3.03 8.43
N LYS A 377 68.06 -3.73 8.89
CA LYS A 377 67.77 -5.13 8.56
C LYS A 377 66.82 -5.28 7.35
N LEU A 378 67.09 -4.50 6.29
CA LEU A 378 66.43 -4.56 4.97
C LEU A 378 64.89 -4.57 4.98
N GLY A 379 64.26 -3.99 6.01
CA GLY A 379 62.80 -3.95 6.13
C GLY A 379 62.13 -5.33 6.28
N PHE A 380 62.85 -6.40 6.69
CA PHE A 380 62.24 -7.74 6.78
C PHE A 380 61.03 -7.74 7.72
N ARG A 381 61.06 -6.92 8.78
CA ARG A 381 59.93 -6.70 9.69
C ARG A 381 58.70 -6.16 8.96
N ASP A 382 58.84 -5.24 8.02
CA ASP A 382 57.68 -4.70 7.30
C ASP A 382 57.11 -5.70 6.31
N SER A 383 57.92 -6.61 5.77
CA SER A 383 57.42 -7.79 5.05
C SER A 383 56.63 -8.74 5.98
N LEU A 384 57.06 -8.92 7.24
CA LEU A 384 56.27 -9.65 8.24
C LEU A 384 54.96 -8.89 8.54
N ARG A 385 55.03 -7.62 8.92
CA ARG A 385 53.90 -6.81 9.36
C ARG A 385 52.83 -6.54 8.29
N LEU A 386 53.24 -6.23 7.07
CA LEU A 386 52.35 -5.72 6.01
C LEU A 386 51.88 -6.80 5.04
N ASP A 387 52.64 -7.89 4.87
CA ASP A 387 52.25 -9.04 4.04
C ASP A 387 51.89 -10.27 4.90
N LEU A 388 52.87 -10.84 5.60
CA LEU A 388 52.79 -12.22 6.10
C LEU A 388 51.99 -12.39 7.41
N TYR A 389 51.97 -11.39 8.28
CA TYR A 389 51.28 -11.34 9.57
C TYR A 389 50.21 -10.24 9.62
N ARG A 390 49.79 -9.70 8.46
CA ARG A 390 48.81 -8.60 8.33
C ARG A 390 47.42 -8.91 8.88
N LYS A 391 47.15 -10.18 9.19
CA LYS A 391 45.98 -10.67 9.92
C LYS A 391 46.42 -11.25 11.27
N PRO A 392 45.62 -11.09 12.35
CA PRO A 392 45.83 -11.85 13.57
C PRO A 392 45.79 -13.36 13.27
N ALA A 393 46.48 -14.14 14.09
CA ALA A 393 46.38 -15.59 14.09
C ALA A 393 46.25 -16.07 15.54
N LEU A 394 45.37 -17.05 15.73
CA LEU A 394 45.23 -17.79 16.98
C LEU A 394 46.49 -18.63 17.22
N GLN A 395 46.77 -19.00 18.46
CA GLN A 395 47.81 -19.98 18.69
C GLN A 395 47.38 -21.38 18.20
N PRO A 396 48.34 -22.23 17.81
CA PRO A 396 48.06 -23.63 17.50
C PRO A 396 47.58 -24.38 18.74
N THR A 397 46.45 -25.09 18.64
CA THR A 397 45.88 -25.89 19.75
C THR A 397 46.80 -27.04 20.12
N MET A 398 46.82 -27.44 21.40
CA MET A 398 47.67 -28.53 21.91
C MET A 398 46.81 -29.72 22.36
N PRO A 399 46.23 -30.50 21.42
CA PRO A 399 45.20 -31.50 21.71
C PRO A 399 45.66 -32.70 22.54
N TRP A 400 46.96 -32.83 22.82
CA TRP A 400 47.52 -33.82 23.76
C TRP A 400 47.56 -33.31 25.22
N ILE A 401 47.26 -32.04 25.46
CA ILE A 401 47.08 -31.43 26.79
C ILE A 401 45.60 -31.21 27.03
N ASP A 402 44.94 -30.52 26.09
CA ASP A 402 43.49 -30.30 26.08
C ASP A 402 42.99 -30.03 24.66
N ASN A 403 41.82 -30.59 24.36
CA ASN A 403 41.11 -30.52 23.08
C ASN A 403 39.62 -30.17 23.29
N THR A 404 39.26 -29.63 24.45
CA THR A 404 37.88 -29.31 24.84
C THR A 404 37.67 -27.80 24.68
N PRO A 405 36.88 -27.33 23.69
CA PRO A 405 36.61 -25.91 23.59
C PRO A 405 35.79 -25.39 24.78
N PRO A 406 36.01 -24.13 25.21
CA PRO A 406 35.13 -23.50 26.17
C PRO A 406 33.71 -23.35 25.60
N ALA A 407 32.73 -23.18 26.49
CA ALA A 407 31.35 -22.90 26.09
C ALA A 407 31.23 -21.62 25.25
N ALA A 408 30.20 -21.55 24.39
CA ALA A 408 30.04 -20.45 23.44
C ALA A 408 29.49 -19.16 24.07
N PRO A 409 29.95 -17.97 23.61
CA PRO A 409 29.32 -16.70 23.96
C PRO A 409 27.93 -16.61 23.31
N THR A 410 27.03 -15.87 23.94
CA THR A 410 25.62 -15.73 23.50
C THR A 410 25.22 -14.26 23.44
N GLN A 411 24.05 -13.95 22.86
CA GLN A 411 23.48 -12.60 22.82
C GLN A 411 24.45 -11.56 22.24
N LEU A 412 25.12 -11.91 21.13
CA LEU A 412 25.98 -10.97 20.42
C LEU A 412 25.11 -9.94 19.70
N LEU A 413 25.28 -8.67 20.07
CA LEU A 413 24.62 -7.52 19.46
C LEU A 413 25.67 -6.62 18.78
N ALA A 414 25.29 -5.96 17.68
CA ALA A 414 26.15 -5.01 16.98
C ALA A 414 25.44 -3.67 16.78
N ASN A 415 25.94 -2.63 17.44
CA ASN A 415 25.33 -1.30 17.46
C ASN A 415 26.29 -0.24 16.89
N ARG A 416 25.81 0.71 16.08
CA ARG A 416 26.66 1.80 15.58
C ARG A 416 27.00 2.77 16.71
N ALA A 417 28.28 2.98 16.98
CA ALA A 417 28.74 3.94 17.99
C ALA A 417 29.15 5.29 17.38
N THR A 418 29.61 5.28 16.13
CA THR A 418 29.84 6.47 15.29
C THR A 418 29.55 6.08 13.83
N ALA A 419 29.56 7.04 12.90
CA ALA A 419 29.50 6.73 11.47
C ALA A 419 30.59 5.71 11.05
N ASP A 420 31.80 5.82 11.62
CA ASP A 420 32.96 5.00 11.29
C ASP A 420 33.22 3.83 12.27
N SER A 421 32.29 3.49 13.19
CA SER A 421 32.51 2.38 14.11
C SER A 421 31.26 1.65 14.58
N VAL A 422 31.41 0.33 14.76
CA VAL A 422 30.42 -0.58 15.32
C VAL A 422 30.94 -1.08 16.66
N TYR A 423 30.09 -1.01 17.69
CA TYR A 423 30.33 -1.52 19.02
C TYR A 423 29.59 -2.84 19.18
N LEU A 424 30.35 -3.89 19.45
CA LEU A 424 29.88 -5.25 19.68
C LEU A 424 29.82 -5.51 21.17
N THR A 425 28.76 -6.16 21.62
CA THR A 425 28.55 -6.58 23.02
C THR A 425 27.98 -7.99 23.05
N TRP A 426 28.46 -8.85 23.95
CA TRP A 426 27.92 -10.20 24.12
C TRP A 426 27.85 -10.63 25.59
N SER A 427 27.13 -11.71 25.85
CA SER A 427 27.11 -12.40 27.13
C SER A 427 28.24 -13.45 27.18
N ALA A 428 29.02 -13.42 28.26
CA ALA A 428 30.02 -14.44 28.53
C ALA A 428 29.34 -15.80 28.84
N PRO A 429 30.03 -16.93 28.56
CA PRO A 429 29.61 -18.22 29.10
C PRO A 429 29.65 -18.24 30.63
N ALA A 430 28.97 -19.22 31.24
CA ALA A 430 29.00 -19.41 32.69
C ALA A 430 30.44 -19.60 33.21
N ALA A 431 30.78 -18.91 34.29
CA ALA A 431 32.11 -18.98 34.89
C ALA A 431 32.40 -20.38 35.45
N THR A 432 33.61 -20.87 35.22
CA THR A 432 34.08 -22.21 35.62
C THR A 432 35.33 -22.13 36.48
N ALA A 433 35.46 -23.06 37.43
CA ALA A 433 36.65 -23.18 38.27
C ALA A 433 37.80 -23.91 37.53
N ASN A 434 37.48 -24.77 36.56
CA ASN A 434 38.47 -25.49 35.76
C ASN A 434 39.31 -24.51 34.94
N GLU A 435 40.64 -24.61 35.02
CA GLU A 435 41.54 -23.64 34.37
C GLU A 435 41.57 -23.78 32.84
N PHE A 436 41.29 -25.01 32.35
CA PHE A 436 41.15 -25.34 30.93
C PHE A 436 39.91 -24.66 30.32
N ASP A 437 38.71 -24.95 30.84
CA ASP A 437 37.44 -24.40 30.32
C ASP A 437 37.28 -22.85 30.43
N LYS A 438 38.20 -22.16 31.13
CA LYS A 438 38.12 -20.70 31.37
C LYS A 438 38.47 -19.89 30.13
N VAL A 439 37.45 -19.20 29.61
CA VAL A 439 37.58 -18.18 28.57
C VAL A 439 38.63 -17.12 28.96
N ARG A 440 39.69 -17.02 28.14
CA ARG A 440 40.76 -16.01 28.23
C ARG A 440 40.52 -14.85 27.29
N GLN A 441 40.03 -15.15 26.09
CA GLN A 441 39.92 -14.23 24.96
C GLN A 441 38.72 -14.63 24.10
N TYR A 442 38.38 -13.77 23.14
CA TYR A 442 37.38 -14.04 22.13
C TYR A 442 37.97 -13.76 20.74
N ALA A 443 37.68 -14.61 19.76
CA ALA A 443 37.94 -14.31 18.36
C ALA A 443 36.69 -13.63 17.77
N VAL A 444 36.88 -12.42 17.24
CA VAL A 444 35.85 -11.60 16.61
C VAL A 444 35.98 -11.76 15.10
N TYR A 445 34.89 -12.12 14.45
CA TYR A 445 34.81 -12.30 13.00
C TYR A 445 33.92 -11.24 12.38
N ARG A 446 34.23 -10.83 11.14
CA ARG A 446 33.44 -9.89 10.34
C ARG A 446 33.40 -10.30 8.87
N SER A 447 32.26 -10.18 8.22
CA SER A 447 32.11 -10.29 6.76
C SER A 447 31.21 -9.20 6.19
N GLU A 448 31.20 -9.06 4.85
CA GLU A 448 30.22 -8.25 4.10
C GLU A 448 29.03 -9.12 3.62
N SER A 449 28.93 -10.36 4.12
CA SER A 449 27.85 -11.33 3.85
C SER A 449 27.46 -12.05 5.15
N PRO A 450 26.19 -12.48 5.35
CA PRO A 450 25.81 -13.24 6.54
C PRO A 450 26.48 -14.62 6.63
N ALA A 451 27.05 -15.12 5.54
CA ALA A 451 27.77 -16.40 5.48
C ALA A 451 29.20 -16.35 6.09
N ILE A 452 29.31 -16.02 7.38
CA ILE A 452 30.60 -15.92 8.06
C ILE A 452 31.18 -17.30 8.38
N SER A 453 32.18 -17.74 7.62
CA SER A 453 33.03 -18.88 8.01
C SER A 453 34.04 -18.50 9.09
N THR A 454 34.13 -19.28 10.17
CA THR A 454 35.21 -19.16 11.16
C THR A 454 36.55 -19.73 10.68
N THR A 455 36.56 -20.59 9.65
CA THR A 455 37.81 -21.17 9.11
C THR A 455 38.55 -20.22 8.18
N ASP A 456 37.86 -19.21 7.64
CA ASP A 456 38.46 -18.19 6.79
C ASP A 456 39.13 -17.07 7.61
N VAL A 457 40.44 -16.91 7.40
CA VAL A 457 41.26 -15.83 7.95
C VAL A 457 40.86 -14.45 7.42
N SER A 458 40.18 -14.37 6.27
CA SER A 458 39.64 -13.11 5.74
C SER A 458 38.57 -12.53 6.67
N HIS A 459 37.75 -13.39 7.28
CA HIS A 459 36.73 -13.00 8.24
C HIS A 459 37.29 -12.73 9.64
N LEU A 460 38.37 -13.38 10.07
CA LEU A 460 38.96 -13.12 11.39
C LEU A 460 39.42 -11.66 11.48
N LEU A 461 38.71 -10.86 12.27
CA LEU A 461 38.93 -9.42 12.41
C LEU A 461 39.93 -9.14 13.53
N ALA A 462 39.67 -9.71 14.71
CA ALA A 462 40.46 -9.49 15.91
C ALA A 462 40.46 -10.71 16.84
N ILE A 463 41.41 -10.71 17.77
CA ILE A 463 41.40 -11.54 18.97
C ILE A 463 41.45 -10.55 20.13
N THR A 464 40.51 -10.60 21.07
CA THR A 464 40.53 -9.72 22.24
C THR A 464 41.74 -10.02 23.12
N THR A 465 42.28 -9.01 23.82
CA THR A 465 43.45 -9.26 24.70
C THR A 465 43.05 -9.84 26.06
N THR A 466 41.79 -9.65 26.46
CA THR A 466 41.18 -10.15 27.70
C THR A 466 39.82 -10.81 27.42
N ASN A 467 39.22 -11.39 28.45
CA ASN A 467 37.87 -11.96 28.43
C ASN A 467 36.74 -10.93 28.64
N GLY A 468 37.01 -9.64 28.39
CA GLY A 468 35.98 -8.61 28.34
C GLY A 468 35.03 -8.84 27.16
N THR A 469 33.73 -8.67 27.37
CA THR A 469 32.68 -9.05 26.40
C THR A 469 32.24 -7.93 25.45
N THR A 470 33.16 -7.01 25.13
CA THR A 470 32.89 -5.89 24.23
C THR A 470 34.04 -5.66 23.27
N PHE A 471 33.75 -5.19 22.06
CA PHE A 471 34.74 -4.86 21.04
C PHE A 471 34.26 -3.68 20.19
N ARG A 472 35.16 -2.76 19.82
CA ARG A 472 34.85 -1.67 18.88
C ARG A 472 35.57 -1.89 17.57
N ASP A 473 34.81 -2.25 16.53
CA ASP A 473 35.30 -2.30 15.17
C ASP A 473 35.33 -0.88 14.56
N LYS A 474 36.36 -0.58 13.76
CA LYS A 474 36.40 0.60 12.91
C LYS A 474 36.09 0.17 11.48
N VAL A 475 34.88 0.49 11.03
CA VAL A 475 34.39 0.05 9.71
C VAL A 475 35.05 0.87 8.59
N PRO A 476 35.55 0.24 7.51
CA PRO A 476 36.13 0.97 6.38
C PRO A 476 35.11 1.81 5.61
N ASP A 477 33.87 1.33 5.52
CA ASP A 477 32.79 1.96 4.74
C ASP A 477 31.51 2.08 5.60
N PRO A 478 31.17 3.29 6.09
CA PRO A 478 29.94 3.54 6.85
C PRO A 478 28.63 3.13 6.15
N GLY A 479 28.64 2.98 4.81
CA GLY A 479 27.49 2.63 3.99
C GLY A 479 27.25 1.13 3.83
N LYS A 480 28.19 0.25 4.25
CA LYS A 480 28.07 -1.20 4.09
C LYS A 480 27.56 -1.93 5.34
N SER A 481 26.71 -2.92 5.10
CA SER A 481 26.36 -3.95 6.09
C SER A 481 27.59 -4.79 6.43
N TYR A 482 27.88 -4.90 7.72
CA TYR A 482 28.91 -5.76 8.27
C TYR A 482 28.27 -6.75 9.23
N TYR A 483 28.53 -8.02 8.98
CA TYR A 483 28.02 -9.16 9.71
C TYR A 483 29.09 -9.64 10.67
N TYR A 484 28.73 -9.91 11.92
CA TYR A 484 29.65 -10.28 12.99
C TYR A 484 29.23 -11.59 13.66
N LEU A 485 30.22 -12.39 14.06
CA LEU A 485 30.07 -13.45 15.07
C LEU A 485 31.28 -13.46 15.99
N VAL A 486 31.15 -14.09 17.16
CA VAL A 486 32.21 -14.21 18.16
C VAL A 486 32.32 -15.67 18.63
N THR A 487 33.55 -16.13 18.87
CA THR A 487 33.86 -17.41 19.53
C THR A 487 34.70 -17.17 20.78
N ALA A 488 34.51 -17.99 21.82
CA ALA A 488 35.34 -17.98 23.02
C ALA A 488 36.62 -18.82 22.82
N LEU A 489 37.69 -18.42 23.51
CA LEU A 489 39.01 -19.04 23.47
C LEU A 489 39.51 -19.33 24.89
N ASP A 490 40.03 -20.53 25.12
CA ASP A 490 40.75 -20.89 26.35
C ASP A 490 42.25 -20.52 26.29
N ARG A 491 43.06 -21.03 27.23
CA ARG A 491 44.53 -20.81 27.27
C ARG A 491 45.30 -21.58 26.17
N PHE A 492 44.70 -22.60 25.56
CA PHE A 492 45.25 -23.32 24.40
C PHE A 492 44.69 -22.82 23.06
N HIS A 493 43.85 -21.79 23.11
CA HIS A 493 43.05 -21.29 22.00
C HIS A 493 42.16 -22.37 21.36
N ASN A 494 41.73 -23.40 22.10
CA ASN A 494 40.57 -24.18 21.68
C ASN A 494 39.37 -23.22 21.60
N GLU A 495 38.52 -23.43 20.60
CA GLU A 495 37.65 -22.37 20.08
C GLU A 495 36.22 -22.86 20.05
N SER A 496 35.34 -22.15 20.76
CA SER A 496 33.95 -22.55 20.95
C SER A 496 33.19 -22.66 19.62
N THR A 497 31.99 -23.27 19.67
CA THR A 497 31.00 -22.99 18.62
C THR A 497 30.70 -21.48 18.58
N PRO A 498 30.29 -20.91 17.43
CA PRO A 498 29.94 -19.49 17.32
C PRO A 498 28.80 -19.06 18.25
N SER A 499 28.77 -17.76 18.54
CA SER A 499 27.55 -17.04 18.92
C SER A 499 26.49 -17.05 17.81
N ASN A 500 25.35 -16.42 18.07
CA ASN A 500 24.50 -15.91 16.98
C ASN A 500 25.31 -14.95 16.06
N VAL A 501 24.84 -14.82 14.82
CA VAL A 501 25.27 -13.73 13.92
C VAL A 501 24.47 -12.47 14.26
N THR A 502 25.03 -11.30 13.97
CA THR A 502 24.37 -9.98 14.05
C THR A 502 24.97 -9.04 13.01
N ASP A 503 24.26 -7.99 12.61
CA ASP A 503 24.77 -6.91 11.75
C ASP A 503 24.60 -5.50 12.38
N ASN A 504 25.08 -4.46 11.67
CA ASN A 504 25.08 -3.05 12.09
C ASN A 504 23.97 -2.15 11.45
N PHE A 505 22.88 -2.72 10.91
CA PHE A 505 21.75 -2.03 10.28
C PHE A 505 20.44 -2.29 11.03
N ALA A 506 19.45 -1.41 10.83
CA ALA A 506 18.10 -1.68 11.31
C ALA A 506 17.35 -2.59 10.31
N PRO A 507 16.45 -3.47 10.77
CA PRO A 507 15.68 -4.36 9.91
C PRO A 507 14.84 -3.55 8.91
N THR A 508 14.66 -4.10 7.72
CA THR A 508 13.90 -3.44 6.64
C THR A 508 12.39 -3.54 6.85
N LEU A 509 11.67 -2.47 6.54
CA LEU A 509 10.22 -2.35 6.68
C LEU A 509 9.64 -1.75 5.39
N ALA A 510 8.91 -2.57 4.62
CA ALA A 510 8.08 -2.07 3.54
C ALA A 510 6.79 -1.49 4.13
N CYS A 511 6.53 -0.21 3.89
CA CYS A 511 5.40 0.47 4.53
C CYS A 511 4.05 0.12 3.91
N VAL A 512 3.02 0.13 4.75
CA VAL A 512 1.62 -0.03 4.35
C VAL A 512 1.16 1.24 3.61
N PRO A 513 0.41 1.15 2.50
CA PRO A 513 -0.22 2.32 1.88
C PRO A 513 -1.20 3.02 2.82
N ASN A 514 -1.53 4.29 2.57
CA ASN A 514 -2.59 4.99 3.30
C ASN A 514 -3.91 4.19 3.28
N GLN A 515 -4.65 4.25 4.38
CA GLN A 515 -5.86 3.47 4.62
C GLN A 515 -7.06 4.40 4.82
N VAL A 516 -8.28 3.88 4.61
CA VAL A 516 -9.53 4.57 4.96
C VAL A 516 -10.20 3.80 6.08
N LEU A 517 -10.66 4.51 7.12
CA LEU A 517 -11.39 3.96 8.25
C LEU A 517 -12.78 4.63 8.29
N ASN A 518 -13.80 3.88 7.90
CA ASN A 518 -15.17 4.36 7.94
C ASN A 518 -15.62 4.52 9.41
N LEU A 519 -16.17 5.68 9.76
CA LEU A 519 -16.65 5.99 11.11
C LEU A 519 -18.08 5.48 11.32
N GLU A 520 -18.37 5.01 12.54
CA GLU A 520 -19.70 4.53 12.93
C GLU A 520 -20.64 5.69 13.36
N ALA A 521 -21.90 5.37 13.63
CA ALA A 521 -22.98 6.33 13.90
C ALA A 521 -22.84 7.22 15.17
N ASN A 522 -21.69 7.17 15.85
CA ASN A 522 -21.29 8.05 16.94
C ASN A 522 -20.03 8.88 16.62
N CYS A 523 -19.60 8.89 15.35
CA CYS A 523 -18.35 9.45 14.85
C CYS A 523 -17.07 8.89 15.49
N THR A 524 -17.09 7.59 15.80
CA THR A 524 -15.91 6.86 16.26
C THR A 524 -15.68 5.60 15.44
N ALA A 525 -14.45 5.09 15.47
CA ALA A 525 -14.11 3.76 14.99
C ALA A 525 -12.92 3.21 15.79
N THR A 526 -12.83 1.89 15.96
CA THR A 526 -11.63 1.26 16.55
C THR A 526 -10.57 1.02 15.49
N LEU A 527 -9.36 1.51 15.72
CA LEU A 527 -8.22 1.36 14.81
C LEU A 527 -7.86 -0.13 14.61
N PRO A 528 -7.81 -0.63 13.36
CA PRO A 528 -7.37 -1.99 13.05
C PRO A 528 -5.92 -2.29 13.47
N ASP A 529 -5.57 -3.59 13.43
CA ASP A 529 -4.18 -4.05 13.47
C ASP A 529 -3.62 -4.17 12.06
N TYR A 530 -2.79 -3.20 11.67
CA TYR A 530 -2.17 -3.12 10.35
C TYR A 530 -0.82 -3.84 10.26
N ARG A 531 -0.33 -4.44 11.37
CA ARG A 531 0.99 -5.10 11.41
C ARG A 531 1.11 -6.25 10.42
N SER A 532 0.01 -6.95 10.12
CA SER A 532 -0.06 -8.03 9.15
C SER A 532 -0.02 -7.57 7.68
N LEU A 533 -0.11 -6.26 7.42
CA LEU A 533 -0.02 -5.68 6.06
C LEU A 533 1.39 -5.20 5.72
N ALA A 534 2.31 -5.14 6.69
CA ALA A 534 3.68 -4.71 6.48
C ALA A 534 4.62 -5.90 6.23
N THR A 535 5.46 -5.80 5.20
CA THR A 535 6.54 -6.77 4.98
C THR A 535 7.77 -6.32 5.77
N VAL A 536 8.20 -7.16 6.72
CA VAL A 536 9.47 -7.00 7.44
C VAL A 536 10.49 -8.03 6.95
N SER A 537 11.75 -7.62 6.82
CA SER A 537 12.86 -8.50 6.47
C SER A 537 14.16 -8.03 7.09
N ASP A 538 15.01 -8.96 7.49
CA ASP A 538 16.31 -8.70 8.10
C ASP A 538 17.31 -9.74 7.61
N ASP A 539 18.58 -9.36 7.43
CA ASP A 539 19.58 -10.23 6.80
C ASP A 539 20.15 -11.30 7.75
N VAL A 540 19.91 -11.17 9.07
CA VAL A 540 20.38 -12.11 10.11
C VAL A 540 19.27 -12.65 11.02
N SER A 541 18.23 -11.87 11.28
CA SER A 541 17.14 -12.23 12.19
C SER A 541 16.08 -13.07 11.48
N THR A 542 15.78 -14.24 12.05
CA THR A 542 14.53 -14.96 11.72
C THR A 542 13.32 -14.11 12.06
N ALA A 543 12.21 -14.26 11.33
CA ALA A 543 10.98 -13.47 11.55
C ALA A 543 10.51 -13.46 13.02
N ASP A 544 10.60 -14.60 13.72
CA ASP A 544 10.23 -14.74 15.14
C ASP A 544 11.11 -13.92 16.12
N ALA A 545 12.24 -13.38 15.66
CA ALA A 545 13.14 -12.53 16.44
C ALA A 545 12.94 -11.02 16.17
N LEU A 546 12.03 -10.65 15.27
CA LEU A 546 11.68 -9.26 14.97
C LEU A 546 10.41 -8.84 15.73
N THR A 547 10.50 -7.75 16.48
CA THR A 547 9.35 -7.19 17.22
C THR A 547 8.69 -6.08 16.41
N LEU A 548 7.52 -6.36 15.85
CA LEU A 548 6.70 -5.38 15.10
C LEU A 548 5.58 -4.78 15.97
N THR A 549 5.57 -3.45 16.06
CA THR A 549 4.65 -2.66 16.89
C THR A 549 3.89 -1.62 16.05
N GLN A 550 2.76 -1.14 16.57
CA GLN A 550 1.91 -0.11 15.96
C GLN A 550 1.59 0.98 16.99
N SER A 551 1.65 2.24 16.57
CA SER A 551 1.21 3.40 17.36
C SER A 551 0.36 4.34 16.50
N PRO A 552 -0.88 4.68 16.89
CA PRO A 552 -1.60 4.17 18.06
C PRO A 552 -1.88 2.66 17.99
N ALA A 553 -2.04 2.03 19.15
CA ALA A 553 -2.26 0.58 19.23
C ALA A 553 -3.58 0.16 18.56
N ALA A 554 -3.62 -1.07 18.04
CA ALA A 554 -4.87 -1.65 17.56
C ALA A 554 -5.93 -1.65 18.67
N GLY A 555 -7.18 -1.31 18.31
CA GLY A 555 -8.27 -1.07 19.26
C GLY A 555 -8.36 0.36 19.80
N THR A 556 -7.41 1.26 19.49
CA THR A 556 -7.53 2.69 19.86
C THR A 556 -8.75 3.31 19.20
N THR A 557 -9.59 4.02 19.96
CA THR A 557 -10.73 4.77 19.42
C THR A 557 -10.26 6.01 18.68
N VAL A 558 -10.51 6.06 17.37
CA VAL A 558 -10.46 7.27 16.55
C VAL A 558 -11.76 8.03 16.74
N ASN A 559 -11.70 9.36 16.92
CA ASN A 559 -12.87 10.22 17.12
C ASN A 559 -12.83 11.37 16.11
N GLY A 560 -13.91 11.61 15.38
CA GLY A 560 -13.98 12.67 14.37
C GLY A 560 -13.35 12.30 13.03
N VAL A 561 -13.69 13.09 12.00
CA VAL A 561 -13.09 13.00 10.66
C VAL A 561 -11.71 13.63 10.60
N GLY A 562 -10.84 13.09 9.74
CA GLY A 562 -9.50 13.64 9.47
C GLY A 562 -8.41 12.58 9.32
N GLU A 563 -7.16 13.00 9.14
CA GLU A 563 -6.01 12.10 9.04
C GLU A 563 -5.46 11.72 10.42
N LEU A 564 -5.46 10.44 10.75
CA LEU A 564 -4.67 9.87 11.84
C LEU A 564 -3.37 9.29 11.28
N VAL A 565 -2.22 9.78 11.73
CA VAL A 565 -0.92 9.18 11.39
C VAL A 565 -0.73 7.90 12.22
N VAL A 566 -0.66 6.75 11.55
CA VAL A 566 -0.28 5.47 12.17
C VAL A 566 1.17 5.19 11.83
N THR A 567 1.96 4.86 12.85
CA THR A 567 3.37 4.48 12.71
C THR A 567 3.54 3.01 13.07
N LEU A 568 4.17 2.26 12.16
CA LEU A 568 4.66 0.91 12.42
C LEU A 568 6.15 0.98 12.71
N THR A 569 6.60 0.25 13.72
CA THR A 569 8.03 0.16 14.08
C THR A 569 8.41 -1.30 14.26
N VAL A 570 9.35 -1.77 13.44
CA VAL A 570 10.02 -3.07 13.60
C VAL A 570 11.35 -2.86 14.32
N THR A 571 11.67 -3.74 15.27
CA THR A 571 12.91 -3.73 16.07
C THR A 571 13.55 -5.12 16.08
N ASP A 572 14.85 -5.21 15.90
CA ASP A 572 15.61 -6.46 15.97
C ASP A 572 16.02 -6.83 17.41
N ALA A 573 16.64 -8.00 17.58
CA ALA A 573 17.15 -8.47 18.86
C ALA A 573 18.31 -7.61 19.45
N SER A 574 18.91 -6.71 18.66
CA SER A 574 19.92 -5.74 19.13
C SER A 574 19.32 -4.41 19.59
N GLY A 575 18.02 -4.18 19.40
CA GLY A 575 17.34 -2.91 19.65
C GLY A 575 17.43 -1.90 18.50
N LYS A 576 17.97 -2.28 17.33
CA LYS A 576 17.97 -1.46 16.12
C LYS A 576 16.58 -1.48 15.51
N SER A 577 16.02 -0.32 15.20
CA SER A 577 14.64 -0.20 14.72
C SER A 577 14.49 0.66 13.48
N THR A 578 13.52 0.27 12.64
CA THR A 578 13.04 1.05 11.49
C THR A 578 11.56 1.33 11.71
N SER A 579 11.17 2.58 11.56
CA SER A 579 9.77 3.00 11.57
C SER A 579 9.33 3.52 10.21
N CYS A 580 8.04 3.35 9.92
CA CYS A 580 7.38 3.99 8.80
C CYS A 580 5.99 4.47 9.23
N SER A 581 5.48 5.51 8.57
CA SER A 581 4.18 6.09 8.90
C SER A 581 3.32 6.22 7.65
N PHE A 582 2.02 5.97 7.80
CA PHE A 582 0.98 6.16 6.78
C PHE A 582 -0.22 6.88 7.41
N THR A 583 -1.05 7.52 6.60
CA THR A 583 -2.30 8.11 7.11
C THR A 583 -3.45 7.13 7.04
N VAL A 584 -4.25 7.13 8.10
CA VAL A 584 -5.58 6.53 8.16
C VAL A 584 -6.57 7.68 8.08
N GLU A 585 -7.26 7.81 6.95
CA GLU A 585 -8.33 8.78 6.77
C GLU A 585 -9.57 8.29 7.53
N GLY A 586 -9.85 8.90 8.68
CA GLY A 586 -11.12 8.74 9.39
C GLY A 586 -12.22 9.38 8.55
N LYS A 587 -12.98 8.55 7.84
CA LYS A 587 -13.97 9.00 6.88
C LYS A 587 -15.38 8.76 7.39
N ASP A 588 -16.14 9.84 7.48
CA ASP A 588 -17.58 9.77 7.62
C ASP A 588 -18.22 9.28 6.32
N VAL A 589 -19.11 8.29 6.45
CA VAL A 589 -19.90 7.68 5.38
C VAL A 589 -21.40 7.68 5.70
N THR A 590 -21.80 8.37 6.77
CA THR A 590 -23.19 8.49 7.20
C THR A 590 -23.80 9.73 6.56
N ALA A 591 -25.01 9.62 6.00
CA ALA A 591 -25.70 10.79 5.47
C ALA A 591 -26.46 11.53 6.60
N PRO A 592 -26.43 12.89 6.62
CA PRO A 592 -27.04 13.67 7.69
C PRO A 592 -28.55 13.47 7.79
N ALA A 593 -29.10 13.44 9.00
CA ALA A 593 -30.53 13.23 9.23
C ALA A 593 -31.28 14.54 9.50
N PHE A 594 -32.34 14.81 8.74
CA PHE A 594 -33.27 15.92 9.00
C PHE A 594 -34.72 15.55 8.66
N VAL A 595 -35.69 16.30 9.18
CA VAL A 595 -37.12 16.13 8.86
C VAL A 595 -37.57 17.28 7.95
N LEU A 596 -38.35 16.95 6.91
CA LEU A 596 -38.94 17.90 5.97
C LEU A 596 -40.40 17.49 5.71
N ALA A 597 -41.29 18.46 5.53
CA ALA A 597 -42.67 18.18 5.13
C ALA A 597 -42.73 17.68 3.67
N ALA A 598 -43.62 16.74 3.37
CA ALA A 598 -43.75 16.19 2.01
C ALA A 598 -44.39 17.18 1.01
N THR A 599 -45.30 18.02 1.50
CA THR A 599 -46.11 18.94 0.69
C THR A 599 -46.39 20.25 1.43
N GLN A 600 -46.41 21.37 0.71
CA GLN A 600 -46.92 22.65 1.18
C GLN A 600 -47.76 23.28 0.06
N SER A 601 -48.89 23.90 0.40
CA SER A 601 -49.63 24.72 -0.57
C SER A 601 -49.09 26.15 -0.58
N VAL A 602 -48.92 26.72 -1.77
CA VAL A 602 -48.52 28.12 -1.97
C VAL A 602 -49.46 28.79 -2.94
N ASN A 603 -49.85 30.03 -2.64
CA ASN A 603 -50.81 30.75 -3.46
C ASN A 603 -50.17 31.28 -4.74
N LEU A 604 -50.88 31.16 -5.86
CA LEU A 604 -50.51 31.78 -7.12
C LEU A 604 -50.72 33.30 -7.06
N VAL A 605 -49.84 34.05 -7.73
CA VAL A 605 -49.91 35.51 -7.90
C VAL A 605 -50.16 35.87 -9.36
N ALA A 606 -50.47 37.15 -9.61
CA ALA A 606 -50.80 37.67 -10.94
C ALA A 606 -49.75 37.28 -12.00
N GLY A 607 -50.20 36.67 -13.09
CA GLY A 607 -49.33 36.10 -14.13
C GLY A 607 -49.13 34.59 -14.03
N CYS A 608 -49.96 33.87 -13.26
CA CYS A 608 -49.84 32.43 -12.98
C CYS A 608 -48.55 32.04 -12.23
N GLU A 609 -47.93 32.91 -11.44
CA GLU A 609 -46.61 32.64 -10.85
C GLU A 609 -46.68 32.24 -9.37
N ILE A 610 -45.74 31.40 -8.90
CA ILE A 610 -45.51 31.18 -7.47
C ILE A 610 -44.21 31.86 -7.03
N ILE A 611 -44.18 32.39 -5.81
CA ILE A 611 -42.95 32.80 -5.14
C ILE A 611 -42.50 31.65 -4.24
N VAL A 612 -41.30 31.14 -4.45
CA VAL A 612 -40.78 30.00 -3.68
C VAL A 612 -40.51 30.43 -2.23
N PRO A 613 -41.14 29.78 -1.23
CA PRO A 613 -40.89 30.09 0.17
C PRO A 613 -39.48 29.67 0.60
N ASP A 614 -38.98 30.30 1.67
CA ASP A 614 -37.85 29.77 2.41
C ASP A 614 -38.30 28.51 3.17
N LEU A 615 -37.62 27.40 2.88
CA LEU A 615 -37.83 26.08 3.47
C LEU A 615 -36.69 25.67 4.40
N ILE A 616 -35.64 26.50 4.54
CA ILE A 616 -34.40 26.17 5.26
C ILE A 616 -34.21 26.99 6.54
N SER A 617 -34.77 28.22 6.66
CA SER A 617 -34.69 29.05 7.87
C SER A 617 -35.58 28.57 9.03
N GLY A 618 -35.27 27.37 9.54
CA GLY A 618 -35.97 26.73 10.64
C GLY A 618 -35.73 25.22 10.75
N LEU A 619 -35.07 24.61 9.76
CA LEU A 619 -34.71 23.19 9.81
C LEU A 619 -33.59 22.95 10.84
N THR A 620 -33.75 21.88 11.62
CA THR A 620 -32.66 21.29 12.40
C THR A 620 -32.24 19.97 11.77
N GLY A 621 -30.93 19.80 11.58
CA GLY A 621 -30.32 18.56 11.14
C GLY A 621 -29.43 18.00 12.24
N THR A 622 -29.41 16.69 12.37
CA THR A 622 -28.50 15.94 13.23
C THR A 622 -27.62 15.06 12.37
N ASP A 623 -26.32 15.16 12.57
CA ASP A 623 -25.34 14.27 11.99
C ASP A 623 -24.38 13.77 13.08
N ALA A 624 -23.69 12.66 12.85
CA ALA A 624 -22.75 12.10 13.80
C ALA A 624 -21.40 12.86 13.79
N CYS A 625 -20.91 13.25 12.62
CA CYS A 625 -19.55 13.73 12.38
C CYS A 625 -19.46 15.18 11.88
N GLY A 626 -20.56 15.81 11.48
CA GLY A 626 -20.59 17.10 10.81
C GLY A 626 -21.54 18.13 11.41
N THR A 627 -21.52 19.35 10.84
CA THR A 627 -22.50 20.41 11.13
C THR A 627 -23.42 20.52 9.92
N VAL A 628 -24.67 20.08 10.07
CA VAL A 628 -25.61 20.04 8.94
C VAL A 628 -25.91 21.45 8.43
N THR A 629 -25.56 21.70 7.18
CA THR A 629 -25.92 22.88 6.40
C THR A 629 -27.02 22.53 5.40
N PHE A 630 -27.88 23.51 5.09
CA PHE A 630 -29.01 23.33 4.19
C PHE A 630 -28.92 24.27 2.99
N THR A 631 -29.27 23.75 1.82
CA THR A 631 -29.52 24.54 0.61
C THR A 631 -30.85 24.10 0.00
N GLN A 632 -31.54 25.01 -0.68
CA GLN A 632 -32.74 24.68 -1.46
C GLN A 632 -32.57 25.10 -2.92
N SER A 633 -33.15 24.32 -3.83
CA SER A 633 -33.32 24.70 -5.23
C SER A 633 -34.71 24.29 -5.70
N PRO A 634 -35.51 25.18 -6.32
CA PRO A 634 -35.24 26.60 -6.57
C PRO A 634 -35.06 27.46 -5.29
N ALA A 635 -34.49 28.65 -5.43
CA ALA A 635 -34.07 29.49 -4.31
C ALA A 635 -35.25 30.17 -3.61
N ALA A 636 -35.09 30.51 -2.33
CA ALA A 636 -36.10 31.27 -1.59
C ALA A 636 -36.29 32.67 -2.22
N GLY A 637 -37.52 33.05 -2.50
CA GLY A 637 -37.88 34.27 -3.23
C GLY A 637 -37.76 34.18 -4.75
N GLU A 638 -37.37 33.02 -5.32
CA GLU A 638 -37.39 32.80 -6.78
C GLU A 638 -38.84 32.74 -7.28
N VAL A 639 -39.11 33.39 -8.41
CA VAL A 639 -40.44 33.47 -9.02
C VAL A 639 -40.53 32.45 -10.15
N ILE A 640 -41.58 31.62 -10.15
CA ILE A 640 -41.73 30.50 -11.09
C ILE A 640 -43.14 30.54 -11.70
N SER A 641 -43.20 30.71 -13.01
CA SER A 641 -44.44 30.59 -13.78
C SER A 641 -45.01 29.15 -13.69
N SER A 642 -46.31 29.06 -13.46
CA SER A 642 -46.99 27.89 -12.87
C SER A 642 -48.46 27.81 -13.37
N GLY A 643 -49.33 27.12 -12.64
CA GLY A 643 -50.78 27.05 -12.84
C GLY A 643 -51.43 26.27 -11.70
N HIS A 644 -52.76 26.36 -11.54
CA HIS A 644 -53.43 25.68 -10.42
C HIS A 644 -53.20 24.17 -10.45
N GLY A 645 -52.96 23.57 -9.29
CA GLY A 645 -52.70 22.14 -9.13
C GLY A 645 -51.32 21.68 -9.64
N GLN A 646 -50.54 22.57 -10.28
CA GLN A 646 -49.17 22.24 -10.68
C GLN A 646 -48.28 22.04 -9.45
N LYS A 647 -47.37 21.09 -9.58
CA LYS A 647 -46.50 20.62 -8.50
C LYS A 647 -45.07 20.99 -8.79
N HIS A 648 -44.56 21.97 -8.05
CA HIS A 648 -43.18 22.41 -8.14
C HIS A 648 -42.38 21.77 -7.02
N ILE A 649 -41.37 20.98 -7.39
CA ILE A 649 -40.51 20.33 -6.42
C ILE A 649 -39.41 21.30 -6.02
N VAL A 650 -39.35 21.64 -4.73
CA VAL A 650 -38.16 22.25 -4.12
C VAL A 650 -37.36 21.13 -3.49
N THR A 651 -36.15 20.92 -4.00
CA THR A 651 -35.19 19.97 -3.44
C THR A 651 -34.40 20.68 -2.35
N VAL A 652 -34.59 20.27 -1.09
CA VAL A 652 -33.72 20.66 0.02
C VAL A 652 -32.60 19.64 0.11
N THR A 653 -31.36 20.11 -0.06
CA THR A 653 -30.15 19.32 0.13
C THR A 653 -29.55 19.65 1.48
N ALA A 654 -29.40 18.63 2.33
CA ALA A 654 -28.63 18.73 3.56
C ALA A 654 -27.23 18.15 3.34
N GLN A 655 -26.20 18.84 3.83
CA GLN A 655 -24.80 18.40 3.78
C GLN A 655 -24.15 18.55 5.17
N ASP A 656 -23.44 17.52 5.59
CA ASP A 656 -22.67 17.37 6.83
C ASP A 656 -21.44 18.30 6.95
N GLY A 657 -20.84 18.67 5.82
CA GLY A 657 -19.52 19.29 5.70
C GLY A 657 -18.40 18.32 5.30
N ASN A 658 -18.60 17.01 5.46
CA ASN A 658 -17.65 15.94 5.13
C ASN A 658 -17.85 15.38 3.70
N GLY A 659 -18.99 15.67 3.08
CA GLY A 659 -19.32 15.30 1.70
C GLY A 659 -20.53 14.38 1.56
N ASN A 660 -21.08 13.84 2.67
CA ASN A 660 -22.30 13.07 2.62
C ASN A 660 -23.49 14.02 2.51
N THR A 661 -24.38 13.72 1.56
CA THR A 661 -25.58 14.53 1.32
C THR A 661 -26.82 13.65 1.36
N ILE A 662 -27.91 14.22 1.85
CA ILE A 662 -29.24 13.67 1.61
C ILE A 662 -30.14 14.77 1.02
N GLN A 663 -30.88 14.40 -0.01
CA GLN A 663 -31.86 15.27 -0.63
C GLN A 663 -33.26 14.85 -0.21
N LYS A 664 -34.09 15.82 0.18
CA LYS A 664 -35.51 15.63 0.41
C LYS A 664 -36.30 16.64 -0.40
N ASN A 665 -37.29 16.14 -1.12
CA ASN A 665 -38.13 16.92 -2.00
C ASN A 665 -39.39 17.31 -1.25
N LEU A 666 -39.62 18.61 -1.07
CA LEU A 666 -40.91 19.15 -0.69
C LEU A 666 -41.65 19.53 -1.96
N THR A 667 -42.91 19.09 -2.08
CA THR A 667 -43.77 19.49 -3.21
C THR A 667 -44.55 20.74 -2.85
N LEU A 668 -44.25 21.85 -3.51
CA LEU A 668 -45.12 23.02 -3.55
C LEU A 668 -46.31 22.70 -4.46
N ASN A 669 -47.50 22.57 -3.88
CA ASN A 669 -48.74 22.56 -4.65
C ASN A 669 -49.10 24.03 -4.91
N ALA A 670 -49.04 24.46 -6.16
CA ALA A 670 -49.54 25.77 -6.55
C ALA A 670 -51.07 25.76 -6.47
N VAL A 671 -51.64 26.59 -5.60
CA VAL A 671 -53.08 26.75 -5.42
C VAL A 671 -53.46 28.16 -5.79
N ASP A 672 -54.40 28.29 -6.71
CA ASP A 672 -55.07 29.55 -6.96
C ASP A 672 -56.43 29.51 -6.26
N ALA A 673 -56.68 30.54 -5.45
CA ALA A 673 -57.80 30.64 -4.51
C ALA A 673 -58.49 32.01 -4.61
N THR A 674 -58.27 32.71 -5.72
CA THR A 674 -58.96 33.94 -6.09
C THR A 674 -60.08 33.58 -7.06
N ALA A 675 -61.20 34.31 -7.06
CA ALA A 675 -62.32 34.03 -7.95
C ALA A 675 -62.36 35.01 -9.14
N PRO A 676 -62.77 34.57 -10.35
CA PRO A 676 -62.73 35.39 -11.56
C PRO A 676 -63.67 36.60 -11.52
N VAL A 677 -63.27 37.68 -12.19
CA VAL A 677 -64.00 38.96 -12.26
C VAL A 677 -64.83 39.00 -13.54
N LEU A 678 -66.15 38.91 -13.41
CA LEU A 678 -67.06 38.78 -14.56
C LEU A 678 -67.62 40.12 -15.02
N LEU A 679 -67.49 40.39 -16.32
CA LEU A 679 -68.05 41.55 -17.01
C LEU A 679 -69.02 41.04 -18.07
N VAL A 680 -70.27 41.52 -18.05
CA VAL A 680 -71.34 41.05 -18.95
C VAL A 680 -72.06 42.20 -19.64
N LYS A 681 -72.70 41.91 -20.78
CA LYS A 681 -73.49 42.86 -21.59
C LYS A 681 -74.83 42.27 -21.99
N ASN A 682 -75.86 43.11 -22.07
CA ASN A 682 -77.16 42.72 -22.60
C ASN A 682 -77.09 42.57 -24.13
N ILE A 683 -77.89 41.66 -24.70
CA ILE A 683 -77.93 41.40 -26.14
C ILE A 683 -79.35 41.23 -26.68
N THR A 684 -79.55 41.53 -27.96
CA THR A 684 -80.81 41.34 -28.67
C THR A 684 -80.60 40.33 -29.80
N ARG A 685 -81.51 39.36 -29.96
CA ARG A 685 -81.45 38.32 -31.00
C ARG A 685 -82.85 38.09 -31.59
N THR A 686 -82.90 37.71 -32.87
CA THR A 686 -84.16 37.44 -33.58
C THR A 686 -84.34 35.94 -33.79
N LEU A 687 -85.54 35.42 -33.55
CA LEU A 687 -85.87 34.02 -33.80
C LEU A 687 -85.70 33.65 -35.28
N GLN A 688 -85.17 32.46 -35.53
CA GLN A 688 -85.07 31.84 -36.85
C GLN A 688 -85.52 30.37 -36.73
N ASN A 689 -86.46 29.93 -37.55
CA ASN A 689 -87.02 28.56 -37.48
C ASN A 689 -87.54 28.18 -36.07
N GLY A 690 -88.18 29.11 -35.38
CA GLY A 690 -88.88 28.92 -34.10
C GLY A 690 -87.99 28.99 -32.86
N THR A 691 -86.67 29.12 -33.03
CA THR A 691 -85.69 29.15 -31.95
C THR A 691 -84.61 30.21 -32.20
N VAL A 692 -83.85 30.55 -31.17
CA VAL A 692 -82.52 31.17 -31.33
C VAL A 692 -81.64 30.76 -30.14
N THR A 693 -80.39 30.44 -30.43
CA THR A 693 -79.37 30.16 -29.42
C THR A 693 -78.45 31.37 -29.25
N ILE A 694 -77.85 31.46 -28.08
CA ILE A 694 -76.75 32.38 -27.76
C ILE A 694 -75.60 31.61 -27.11
N THR A 695 -74.40 32.12 -27.32
CA THR A 695 -73.19 31.68 -26.64
C THR A 695 -72.89 32.57 -25.45
N ALA A 696 -72.16 32.04 -24.47
CA ALA A 696 -71.73 32.83 -23.33
C ALA A 696 -70.74 33.94 -23.73
N ALA A 697 -69.94 33.75 -24.79
CA ALA A 697 -69.06 34.77 -25.37
C ALA A 697 -69.82 35.98 -25.95
N GLU A 698 -71.05 35.80 -26.44
CA GLU A 698 -71.91 36.92 -26.85
C GLU A 698 -72.42 37.76 -25.67
N VAL A 699 -72.42 37.20 -24.45
CA VAL A 699 -72.79 37.86 -23.19
C VAL A 699 -71.56 38.39 -22.45
N ASN A 700 -70.40 37.75 -22.60
CA ASN A 700 -69.12 38.16 -22.02
C ASN A 700 -68.70 39.56 -22.53
N ASN A 701 -68.21 40.41 -21.63
CA ASN A 701 -67.76 41.77 -21.91
C ASN A 701 -66.32 42.01 -21.39
N GLY A 702 -65.46 40.99 -21.47
CA GLY A 702 -64.06 41.06 -21.05
C GLY A 702 -63.82 40.57 -19.62
N SER A 703 -64.53 39.53 -19.18
CA SER A 703 -64.28 38.83 -17.92
C SER A 703 -62.83 38.32 -17.86
N TYR A 704 -62.19 38.36 -16.69
CA TYR A 704 -60.77 38.00 -16.52
C TYR A 704 -60.47 37.44 -15.12
N ASP A 705 -59.24 36.96 -14.95
CA ASP A 705 -58.71 36.38 -13.71
C ASP A 705 -57.21 36.75 -13.52
N ASN A 706 -56.63 36.52 -12.34
CA ASN A 706 -55.19 36.73 -12.06
C ASN A 706 -54.26 35.68 -12.68
N CYS A 707 -54.76 34.47 -12.93
CA CYS A 707 -54.08 33.41 -13.62
C CYS A 707 -54.57 33.37 -15.08
N THR A 708 -55.67 32.65 -15.32
CA THR A 708 -56.29 32.43 -16.64
C THR A 708 -57.74 32.01 -16.46
N LEU A 709 -58.65 32.75 -17.09
CA LEU A 709 -60.06 32.41 -17.17
C LEU A 709 -60.36 31.87 -18.58
N GLU A 710 -60.56 30.57 -18.70
CA GLU A 710 -60.90 29.95 -19.99
C GLU A 710 -62.36 30.22 -20.37
N GLU A 711 -62.60 30.65 -21.62
CA GLU A 711 -63.96 30.92 -22.11
C GLU A 711 -64.82 29.65 -22.20
N GLU A 712 -64.20 28.47 -22.23
CA GLU A 712 -64.86 27.16 -22.17
C GLU A 712 -65.58 26.91 -20.82
N SER A 713 -65.21 27.66 -19.77
CA SER A 713 -65.89 27.63 -18.47
C SER A 713 -67.23 28.38 -18.43
N PHE A 714 -67.54 29.17 -19.46
CA PHE A 714 -68.64 30.12 -19.44
C PHE A 714 -70.00 29.43 -19.66
N MET A 715 -70.75 29.24 -18.56
CA MET A 715 -72.09 28.67 -18.56
C MET A 715 -73.15 29.76 -18.58
N LEU A 716 -74.26 29.51 -19.29
CA LEU A 716 -75.49 30.30 -19.22
C LEU A 716 -76.61 29.48 -18.59
N SER A 717 -77.41 30.08 -17.71
CA SER A 717 -78.60 29.44 -17.13
C SER A 717 -79.67 29.10 -18.18
N GLN A 718 -79.67 29.82 -19.31
CA GLN A 718 -80.44 29.51 -20.50
C GLN A 718 -79.68 30.03 -21.73
N SER A 719 -79.33 29.13 -22.65
CA SER A 719 -78.66 29.45 -23.93
C SER A 719 -79.57 29.31 -25.15
N THR A 720 -80.75 28.69 -25.00
CA THR A 720 -81.73 28.46 -26.08
C THR A 720 -83.06 29.12 -25.76
N PHE A 721 -83.60 29.88 -26.71
CA PHE A 721 -84.89 30.56 -26.60
C PHE A 721 -85.82 30.11 -27.73
N THR A 722 -87.12 30.11 -27.44
CA THR A 722 -88.18 29.63 -28.34
C THR A 722 -89.22 30.74 -28.60
N CYS A 723 -90.24 30.45 -29.39
CA CYS A 723 -91.43 31.29 -29.53
C CYS A 723 -92.13 31.64 -28.19
N ALA A 724 -91.97 30.83 -27.14
CA ALA A 724 -92.49 31.12 -25.80
C ALA A 724 -91.64 32.15 -25.03
N ASN A 725 -90.49 32.57 -25.56
CA ASN A 725 -89.52 33.47 -24.93
C ASN A 725 -89.46 34.85 -25.58
N ILE A 726 -90.39 35.22 -26.47
CA ILE A 726 -90.38 36.52 -27.15
C ILE A 726 -90.52 37.67 -26.12
N GLY A 727 -89.61 38.63 -26.17
CA GLY A 727 -89.45 39.68 -25.14
C GLY A 727 -88.12 39.59 -24.38
N ASP A 728 -88.03 40.29 -23.24
CA ASP A 728 -86.83 40.29 -22.40
C ASP A 728 -86.76 39.07 -21.49
N ASN A 729 -85.66 38.32 -21.56
CA ASN A 729 -85.35 37.18 -20.70
C ASN A 729 -84.13 37.53 -19.84
N VAL A 730 -84.19 37.32 -18.53
CA VAL A 730 -83.03 37.49 -17.63
C VAL A 730 -82.32 36.15 -17.46
N ILE A 731 -81.00 36.14 -17.67
CA ILE A 731 -80.15 34.95 -17.51
C ILE A 731 -78.99 35.21 -16.58
N THR A 732 -78.48 34.14 -15.98
CA THR A 732 -77.21 34.13 -15.24
C THR A 732 -76.10 33.62 -16.15
N PHE A 733 -75.02 34.39 -16.24
CA PHE A 733 -73.73 34.00 -16.78
C PHE A 733 -72.82 33.61 -15.60
N THR A 734 -72.34 32.38 -15.61
CA THR A 734 -71.46 31.79 -14.59
C THR A 734 -70.15 31.42 -15.25
N ALA A 735 -69.03 31.66 -14.58
CA ALA A 735 -67.72 31.23 -15.04
C ALA A 735 -66.94 30.62 -13.87
N ARG A 736 -66.09 29.65 -14.20
CA ARG A 736 -65.22 28.93 -13.27
C ARG A 736 -63.80 29.00 -13.81
N ASP A 737 -62.85 29.48 -13.04
CA ASP A 737 -61.45 29.42 -13.46
C ASP A 737 -60.96 27.96 -13.54
N ASN A 738 -59.77 27.73 -14.10
CA ASN A 738 -59.13 26.40 -14.12
C ASN A 738 -58.81 25.88 -12.70
N SER A 739 -58.98 26.74 -11.70
CA SER A 739 -58.68 26.56 -10.29
C SER A 739 -59.88 26.04 -9.49
N GLY A 740 -61.07 26.04 -10.09
CA GLY A 740 -62.31 25.59 -9.49
C GLY A 740 -63.10 26.67 -8.72
N ASN A 741 -62.65 27.92 -8.68
CA ASN A 741 -63.38 29.03 -8.07
C ASN A 741 -64.44 29.58 -9.04
N GLU A 742 -65.63 29.89 -8.53
CA GLU A 742 -66.76 30.36 -9.36
C GLU A 742 -67.16 31.80 -9.05
N ALA A 743 -67.58 32.51 -10.10
CA ALA A 743 -68.31 33.77 -10.01
C ALA A 743 -69.56 33.73 -10.89
N SER A 744 -70.49 34.67 -10.70
CA SER A 744 -71.72 34.76 -11.51
C SER A 744 -72.24 36.20 -11.60
N ALA A 745 -72.79 36.55 -12.76
CA ALA A 745 -73.40 37.84 -13.07
C ALA A 745 -74.66 37.65 -13.93
N THR A 746 -75.56 38.64 -13.98
CA THR A 746 -76.82 38.55 -14.73
C THR A 746 -76.84 39.48 -15.95
N ALA A 747 -77.40 39.00 -17.07
CA ALA A 747 -77.60 39.78 -18.28
C ALA A 747 -79.04 39.62 -18.81
N VAL A 748 -79.49 40.58 -19.62
CA VAL A 748 -80.80 40.55 -20.29
C VAL A 748 -80.62 40.19 -21.77
N VAL A 749 -81.44 39.25 -22.24
CA VAL A 749 -81.51 38.79 -23.63
C VAL A 749 -82.88 39.12 -24.18
N THR A 750 -82.95 40.10 -25.07
CA THR A 750 -84.18 40.49 -25.76
C THR A 750 -84.38 39.63 -27.00
N ILE A 751 -85.44 38.81 -27.02
CA ILE A 751 -85.79 37.93 -28.13
C ILE A 751 -86.86 38.58 -29.00
N VAL A 752 -86.49 38.90 -30.24
CA VAL A 752 -87.35 39.50 -31.26
C VAL A 752 -88.01 38.40 -32.09
N GLY A 753 -89.33 38.49 -32.23
CA GLY A 753 -90.12 37.59 -33.06
C GLY A 753 -91.61 37.91 -32.92
N ALA A 754 -92.45 37.08 -33.53
CA ALA A 754 -93.91 37.15 -33.39
C ALA A 754 -94.49 35.74 -33.27
N VAL A 755 -95.63 35.60 -32.59
CA VAL A 755 -96.48 34.41 -32.66
C VAL A 755 -97.50 34.62 -33.79
N PRO A 756 -97.78 33.63 -34.65
CA PRO A 756 -98.84 33.76 -35.67
C PRO A 756 -100.21 33.94 -35.02
N ALA A 757 -101.05 34.80 -35.58
CA ALA A 757 -102.46 34.95 -35.22
C ALA A 757 -103.33 34.51 -36.42
N PRO A 758 -103.47 33.19 -36.66
CA PRO A 758 -104.19 32.70 -37.82
C PRO A 758 -105.70 32.92 -37.71
N ALA A 759 -106.31 33.34 -38.82
CA ALA A 759 -107.75 33.50 -38.97
C ALA A 759 -108.22 32.93 -40.31
N ILE A 760 -109.35 32.22 -40.31
CA ILE A 760 -109.94 31.61 -41.50
C ILE A 760 -111.17 32.42 -41.95
N GLY A 761 -111.07 33.05 -43.12
CA GLY A 761 -112.20 33.59 -43.87
C GLY A 761 -112.87 32.51 -44.73
N LEU A 762 -114.16 32.68 -44.98
CA LEU A 762 -114.98 31.79 -45.79
C LEU A 762 -115.69 32.58 -46.89
N SER A 763 -115.61 32.14 -48.14
CA SER A 763 -116.33 32.73 -49.26
C SER A 763 -116.88 31.67 -50.21
N ARG A 764 -117.88 32.05 -51.01
CA ARG A 764 -118.60 31.17 -51.94
C ARG A 764 -118.42 31.68 -53.36
N ALA A 765 -118.11 30.79 -54.30
CA ALA A 765 -118.02 31.13 -55.73
C ALA A 765 -119.37 31.55 -56.33
N ASP A 766 -120.48 31.02 -55.81
CA ASP A 766 -121.85 31.40 -56.17
C ASP A 766 -122.55 32.10 -54.99
N GLN A 767 -123.09 33.30 -55.24
CA GLN A 767 -123.80 34.12 -54.25
C GLN A 767 -125.32 33.91 -54.25
N THR A 768 -125.83 32.87 -54.93
CA THR A 768 -127.23 32.44 -54.83
C THR A 768 -127.64 32.29 -53.37
N TYR A 769 -128.64 33.08 -52.96
CA TYR A 769 -129.08 33.12 -51.56
C TYR A 769 -129.66 31.76 -51.14
N THR A 770 -129.01 31.13 -50.16
CA THR A 770 -129.39 29.85 -49.54
C THR A 770 -130.12 30.01 -48.21
N GLY A 771 -129.96 31.15 -47.53
CA GLY A 771 -130.46 31.36 -46.16
C GLY A 771 -129.71 30.57 -45.08
N LEU A 772 -128.55 30.00 -45.40
CA LEU A 772 -127.72 29.19 -44.49
C LEU A 772 -126.50 30.00 -43.99
N PRO A 773 -125.88 29.61 -42.85
CA PRO A 773 -124.61 30.17 -42.39
C PRO A 773 -123.51 30.15 -43.47
N ALA A 774 -122.53 31.05 -43.36
CA ALA A 774 -121.45 31.16 -44.36
C ALA A 774 -120.66 29.84 -44.54
N ASN A 775 -120.56 29.04 -43.48
CA ASN A 775 -119.87 27.76 -43.41
C ASN A 775 -120.73 26.53 -43.79
N THR A 776 -121.94 26.67 -44.37
CA THR A 776 -122.81 25.52 -44.70
C THR A 776 -122.99 25.32 -46.21
N ILE A 777 -122.40 24.29 -46.82
CA ILE A 777 -122.65 23.92 -48.22
C ILE A 777 -123.98 23.17 -48.34
N ALA A 778 -124.78 23.50 -49.35
CA ALA A 778 -126.03 22.81 -49.67
C ALA A 778 -125.89 22.06 -51.00
N LEU A 779 -125.72 20.74 -50.95
CA LEU A 779 -125.53 19.93 -52.16
C LEU A 779 -126.79 20.01 -53.03
N GLY A 780 -126.62 20.39 -54.29
CA GLY A 780 -127.68 20.57 -55.28
C GLY A 780 -128.28 21.98 -55.41
N TYR A 781 -127.93 22.95 -54.55
CA TYR A 781 -128.43 24.32 -54.68
C TYR A 781 -127.49 25.40 -54.13
N GLY A 782 -127.21 26.41 -54.94
CA GLY A 782 -126.23 27.45 -54.63
C GLY A 782 -124.78 26.93 -54.76
N ALA A 783 -123.83 27.60 -54.11
CA ALA A 783 -122.43 27.22 -54.14
C ALA A 783 -122.19 25.78 -53.66
N GLN A 784 -121.63 24.96 -54.56
CA GLN A 784 -121.24 23.57 -54.30
C GLN A 784 -119.82 23.43 -53.74
N THR A 785 -119.05 24.53 -53.76
CA THR A 785 -117.72 24.65 -53.16
C THR A 785 -117.73 25.79 -52.14
N LEU A 786 -116.83 25.72 -51.15
CA LEU A 786 -116.57 26.81 -50.22
C LEU A 786 -115.07 27.10 -50.21
N THR A 787 -114.70 28.33 -50.54
CA THR A 787 -113.33 28.81 -50.51
C THR A 787 -112.95 29.16 -49.07
N LEU A 788 -111.93 28.49 -48.56
CA LEU A 788 -111.31 28.65 -47.26
C LEU A 788 -110.04 29.49 -47.42
N THR A 789 -110.02 30.67 -46.81
CA THR A 789 -108.87 31.58 -46.87
C THR A 789 -108.27 31.73 -45.48
N ALA A 790 -107.16 31.03 -45.23
CA ALA A 790 -106.30 31.29 -44.09
C ALA A 790 -105.54 32.61 -44.30
N SER A 791 -105.37 33.32 -43.20
CA SER A 791 -104.66 34.60 -43.10
C SER A 791 -103.94 34.67 -41.77
N ASN A 792 -102.85 35.43 -41.68
CA ASN A 792 -102.15 35.73 -40.45
C ASN A 792 -101.89 37.24 -40.40
N SER A 793 -102.28 37.90 -39.31
CA SER A 793 -102.15 39.35 -39.15
C SER A 793 -100.82 39.81 -38.54
N THR A 794 -99.99 38.87 -38.02
CA THR A 794 -98.70 39.18 -37.35
C THR A 794 -97.47 38.92 -38.23
N SER A 795 -97.66 38.65 -39.52
CA SER A 795 -96.60 38.41 -40.52
C SER A 795 -96.62 39.43 -41.65
N ALA A 796 -95.47 39.62 -42.31
CA ALA A 796 -95.43 40.27 -43.61
C ALA A 796 -96.17 39.43 -44.69
N ALA A 797 -96.85 40.12 -45.62
CA ALA A 797 -97.62 39.46 -46.66
C ALA A 797 -96.74 38.53 -47.53
N GLY A 798 -97.15 37.28 -47.66
CA GLY A 798 -96.42 36.24 -48.40
C GLY A 798 -95.36 35.48 -47.60
N GLN A 799 -95.10 35.83 -46.34
CA GLN A 799 -94.11 35.13 -45.49
C GLN A 799 -94.70 34.08 -44.54
N THR A 800 -96.03 33.94 -44.48
CA THR A 800 -96.68 32.85 -43.75
C THR A 800 -96.90 31.64 -44.66
N THR A 801 -96.40 30.47 -44.27
CA THR A 801 -96.79 29.18 -44.86
C THR A 801 -97.99 28.61 -44.09
N TYR A 802 -98.82 27.84 -44.79
CA TYR A 802 -100.06 27.27 -44.24
C TYR A 802 -100.08 25.76 -44.48
N GLN A 803 -100.58 24.99 -43.51
CA GLN A 803 -100.75 23.55 -43.62
C GLN A 803 -102.14 23.16 -43.10
N TRP A 804 -103.02 22.72 -43.99
CA TRP A 804 -104.38 22.31 -43.70
C TRP A 804 -104.50 20.80 -43.44
N SER A 805 -105.33 20.43 -42.47
CA SER A 805 -105.69 19.05 -42.14
C SER A 805 -107.18 18.95 -41.73
N PRO A 806 -107.93 17.90 -42.12
CA PRO A 806 -107.54 16.81 -43.02
C PRO A 806 -107.56 17.25 -44.50
N ALA A 807 -106.81 16.56 -45.35
CA ALA A 807 -106.74 16.86 -46.79
C ALA A 807 -108.03 16.55 -47.58
N LEU A 808 -108.95 15.77 -47.02
CA LEU A 808 -110.07 15.19 -47.76
C LEU A 808 -111.08 16.26 -48.21
N GLY A 809 -111.19 16.44 -49.52
CA GLY A 809 -112.12 17.38 -50.16
C GLY A 809 -111.56 18.79 -50.36
N LEU A 810 -110.33 19.07 -49.92
CA LEU A 810 -109.64 20.34 -50.19
C LEU A 810 -108.91 20.29 -51.54
N SER A 811 -108.88 21.41 -52.28
CA SER A 811 -108.12 21.54 -53.54
C SER A 811 -106.62 21.73 -53.33
N SER A 812 -106.21 22.20 -52.15
CA SER A 812 -104.81 22.32 -51.71
C SER A 812 -104.72 22.18 -50.18
N THR A 813 -103.63 21.62 -49.68
CA THR A 813 -103.32 21.60 -48.23
C THR A 813 -102.24 22.61 -47.83
N THR A 814 -101.52 23.21 -48.76
CA THR A 814 -100.37 24.10 -48.48
C THR A 814 -100.63 25.58 -48.81
N SER A 815 -101.75 25.87 -49.46
CA SER A 815 -102.09 27.21 -49.93
C SER A 815 -102.88 28.01 -48.89
N ALA A 816 -102.62 29.31 -48.80
CA ALA A 816 -103.41 30.24 -47.99
C ALA A 816 -104.90 30.22 -48.37
N VAL A 817 -105.20 30.10 -49.67
CA VAL A 817 -106.55 29.89 -50.20
C VAL A 817 -106.67 28.44 -50.68
N THR A 818 -107.71 27.74 -50.25
CA THR A 818 -108.06 26.39 -50.71
C THR A 818 -109.57 26.27 -50.89
N GLU A 819 -110.04 25.37 -51.76
CA GLU A 819 -111.47 25.15 -51.98
C GLU A 819 -111.90 23.80 -51.45
N PHE A 820 -112.89 23.80 -50.56
CA PHE A 820 -113.55 22.59 -50.11
C PHE A 820 -114.71 22.22 -51.03
N THR A 821 -114.64 21.01 -51.61
CA THR A 821 -115.67 20.41 -52.46
C THR A 821 -116.16 19.10 -51.83
N PRO A 822 -117.28 19.11 -51.08
CA PRO A 822 -117.83 17.89 -50.50
C PRO A 822 -118.49 16.97 -51.51
N THR A 823 -118.28 15.67 -51.33
CA THR A 823 -118.96 14.61 -52.08
C THR A 823 -120.17 14.02 -51.34
N ALA A 824 -120.28 14.25 -50.03
CA ALA A 824 -121.34 13.76 -49.16
C ALA A 824 -121.78 14.83 -48.14
N ALA A 825 -122.98 14.67 -47.58
CA ALA A 825 -123.42 15.46 -46.43
C ALA A 825 -122.70 15.02 -45.15
N GLY A 826 -122.47 15.97 -44.24
CA GLY A 826 -121.78 15.74 -43.00
C GLY A 826 -121.06 16.98 -42.48
N THR A 827 -119.89 16.71 -41.92
CA THR A 827 -119.20 17.54 -40.94
C THR A 827 -117.72 17.55 -41.32
N TYR A 828 -117.18 18.71 -41.68
CA TYR A 828 -115.86 18.80 -42.31
C TYR A 828 -115.01 19.90 -41.70
N THR A 829 -113.78 19.55 -41.33
CA THR A 829 -113.26 19.99 -40.04
C THR A 829 -111.81 20.44 -40.15
N PHE A 830 -111.61 21.62 -40.71
CA PHE A 830 -110.32 22.01 -41.27
C PHE A 830 -109.53 22.85 -40.28
N THR A 831 -108.45 22.27 -39.77
CA THR A 831 -107.44 22.98 -39.01
C THR A 831 -106.35 23.45 -39.96
N VAL A 832 -106.04 24.74 -39.93
CA VAL A 832 -104.83 25.29 -40.56
C VAL A 832 -103.80 25.57 -39.48
N VAL A 833 -102.58 25.06 -39.67
CA VAL A 833 -101.39 25.55 -38.99
C VAL A 833 -100.79 26.65 -39.86
N ALA A 834 -100.54 27.82 -39.29
CA ALA A 834 -99.86 28.92 -39.94
C ALA A 834 -98.47 29.10 -39.30
N THR A 835 -97.41 29.07 -40.12
CA THR A 835 -96.02 29.24 -39.68
C THR A 835 -95.45 30.51 -40.29
N ASN A 836 -94.82 31.36 -39.47
CA ASN A 836 -94.35 32.69 -39.87
C ASN A 836 -92.85 32.75 -40.22
N GLU A 837 -92.37 33.93 -40.63
CA GLU A 837 -90.96 34.21 -40.96
C GLU A 837 -89.98 33.93 -39.81
N PHE A 838 -90.45 33.96 -38.57
CA PHE A 838 -89.68 33.60 -37.37
C PHE A 838 -89.68 32.10 -37.08
N GLY A 839 -90.42 31.29 -37.86
CA GLY A 839 -90.62 29.85 -37.68
C GLY A 839 -91.56 29.47 -36.54
N CYS A 840 -92.23 30.44 -35.92
CA CYS A 840 -93.29 30.17 -34.94
C CYS A 840 -94.54 29.70 -35.66
N SER A 841 -95.24 28.72 -35.08
CA SER A 841 -96.41 28.07 -35.66
C SER A 841 -97.59 28.12 -34.70
N GLU A 842 -98.78 28.48 -35.19
CA GLU A 842 -100.03 28.42 -34.44
C GLU A 842 -101.15 27.81 -35.27
N SER A 843 -102.19 27.27 -34.62
CA SER A 843 -103.26 26.54 -35.30
C SER A 843 -104.66 27.04 -34.98
N ILE A 844 -105.53 27.08 -36.00
CA ILE A 844 -106.96 27.41 -35.83
C ILE A 844 -107.83 26.45 -36.62
N THR A 845 -108.94 26.03 -36.02
CA THR A 845 -109.92 25.12 -36.62
C THR A 845 -111.12 25.90 -37.13
N VAL A 846 -111.56 25.64 -38.36
CA VAL A 846 -112.90 26.00 -38.84
C VAL A 846 -113.71 24.73 -39.09
N THR A 847 -115.03 24.84 -39.05
CA THR A 847 -115.91 23.75 -39.42
C THR A 847 -116.87 24.16 -40.52
N VAL A 848 -116.85 23.38 -41.60
CA VAL A 848 -117.79 23.47 -42.71
C VAL A 848 -118.85 22.38 -42.53
N GLU A 849 -120.11 22.80 -42.51
CA GLU A 849 -121.25 21.92 -42.56
C GLU A 849 -121.60 21.60 -44.02
N VAL A 850 -122.08 20.38 -44.26
CA VAL A 850 -122.58 20.00 -45.58
C VAL A 850 -123.90 19.29 -45.43
N ILE A 851 -124.89 19.81 -46.12
CA ILE A 851 -126.27 19.33 -46.05
C ILE A 851 -126.67 18.91 -47.46
N ASP A 852 -127.32 17.75 -47.60
CA ASP A 852 -127.84 17.36 -48.92
C ASP A 852 -129.26 17.91 -49.07
N VAL A 853 -129.47 18.71 -50.11
CA VAL A 853 -130.74 19.36 -50.39
C VAL A 853 -131.31 18.93 -51.73
N ARG A 854 -130.74 17.91 -52.38
CA ARG A 854 -131.27 17.30 -53.60
C ARG A 854 -132.53 16.48 -53.32
N CYS A 855 -133.46 16.51 -54.26
CA CYS A 855 -134.67 15.71 -54.20
C CYS A 855 -135.25 15.45 -55.61
N GLY A 856 -136.29 14.61 -55.67
CA GLY A 856 -136.92 14.18 -56.91
C GLY A 856 -136.15 13.04 -57.58
N ASN A 857 -136.82 12.30 -58.45
CA ASN A 857 -136.32 11.01 -58.96
C ASN A 857 -135.05 11.10 -59.84
N LYS A 858 -134.55 12.31 -60.12
CA LYS A 858 -133.28 12.57 -60.82
C LYS A 858 -132.31 13.45 -60.02
N ASN A 859 -132.62 13.77 -58.75
CA ASN A 859 -131.90 14.76 -57.94
C ASN A 859 -131.80 16.15 -58.61
N ASP A 860 -132.79 16.48 -59.45
CA ASP A 860 -132.91 17.68 -60.29
C ASP A 860 -133.68 18.83 -59.60
N LYS A 861 -134.09 18.62 -58.36
CA LYS A 861 -134.90 19.54 -57.55
C LYS A 861 -134.30 19.74 -56.17
N VAL A 862 -134.80 20.78 -55.48
CA VAL A 862 -134.28 21.28 -54.20
C VAL A 862 -135.31 21.08 -53.09
N LEU A 863 -134.85 20.57 -51.95
CA LEU A 863 -135.59 20.29 -50.74
C LEU A 863 -135.53 21.48 -49.77
N VAL A 864 -136.67 21.83 -49.18
CA VAL A 864 -136.82 23.07 -48.39
C VAL A 864 -137.33 22.76 -46.95
N CYS A 865 -136.50 23.04 -45.88
CA CYS A 865 -136.65 23.03 -44.36
C CYS A 865 -138.00 24.03 -44.09
N GLN A 866 -139.15 24.15 -44.94
CA GLN A 866 -140.38 25.14 -45.05
C GLN A 866 -141.64 24.98 -44.10
N LYS A 867 -142.29 26.10 -43.68
CA LYS A 867 -143.60 26.18 -42.94
C LYS A 867 -144.89 26.47 -43.77
N ILE A 868 -146.03 25.83 -43.43
CA ILE A 868 -147.40 26.13 -43.90
C ILE A 868 -148.39 25.99 -42.72
N GLY A 869 -149.08 27.08 -42.36
CA GLY A 869 -149.88 27.13 -41.13
C GLY A 869 -149.01 26.86 -39.90
N ASN A 870 -149.42 25.92 -39.05
CA ASN A 870 -148.64 25.49 -37.89
C ASN A 870 -147.67 24.32 -38.21
N GLY A 871 -147.73 23.72 -39.40
CA GLY A 871 -146.90 22.58 -39.80
C GLY A 871 -145.65 23.00 -40.58
N TYR A 872 -144.62 22.15 -40.54
CA TYR A 872 -143.47 22.23 -41.46
C TYR A 872 -143.58 21.09 -42.49
N HIS A 873 -143.42 21.42 -43.76
CA HIS A 873 -143.59 20.54 -44.90
C HIS A 873 -142.38 20.64 -45.80
N ALA A 874 -141.65 19.53 -45.96
CA ALA A 874 -140.54 19.44 -46.89
C ALA A 874 -141.08 19.46 -48.33
N LEU A 875 -140.85 20.56 -49.06
CA LEU A 875 -141.25 20.68 -50.47
C LEU A 875 -140.06 20.41 -51.38
N CYS A 876 -140.31 19.69 -52.48
CA CYS A 876 -139.33 19.37 -53.51
C CYS A 876 -139.62 20.17 -54.80
N ILE A 877 -138.90 21.27 -55.00
CA ILE A 877 -139.21 22.30 -56.01
C ILE A 877 -138.06 22.51 -57.00
N ALA A 878 -138.38 23.05 -58.18
CA ALA A 878 -137.35 23.40 -59.17
C ALA A 878 -136.41 24.50 -58.62
N PRO A 879 -135.09 24.46 -58.90
CA PRO A 879 -134.12 25.43 -58.36
C PRO A 879 -134.52 26.90 -58.57
N SER A 880 -135.10 27.24 -59.72
CA SER A 880 -135.56 28.60 -60.05
C SER A 880 -136.68 29.14 -59.16
N ALA A 881 -137.44 28.28 -58.48
CA ALA A 881 -138.50 28.69 -57.55
C ALA A 881 -137.96 28.96 -56.13
N VAL A 882 -136.84 28.35 -55.76
CA VAL A 882 -136.28 28.39 -54.38
C VAL A 882 -136.06 29.83 -53.86
N PRO A 883 -135.52 30.79 -54.63
CA PRO A 883 -135.37 32.18 -54.17
C PRO A 883 -136.68 32.88 -53.79
N ALA A 884 -137.84 32.40 -54.24
CA ALA A 884 -139.15 32.92 -53.84
C ALA A 884 -139.68 32.26 -52.57
N HIS A 885 -139.35 30.98 -52.32
CA HIS A 885 -139.71 30.27 -51.08
C HIS A 885 -138.83 30.71 -49.90
N LEU A 886 -137.53 30.90 -50.10
CA LEU A 886 -136.62 31.42 -49.07
C LEU A 886 -137.02 32.84 -48.64
N ARG A 887 -137.36 33.73 -49.60
CA ARG A 887 -137.92 35.06 -49.32
C ARG A 887 -139.30 35.06 -48.64
N ARG A 888 -139.95 33.89 -48.50
CA ARG A 888 -141.20 33.69 -47.74
C ARG A 888 -140.97 33.00 -46.39
N GLY A 889 -139.72 32.94 -45.90
CA GLY A 889 -139.39 32.38 -44.59
C GLY A 889 -139.25 30.86 -44.57
N SER A 890 -138.90 30.27 -45.71
CA SER A 890 -138.51 28.86 -45.81
C SER A 890 -136.98 28.70 -45.67
N THR A 891 -136.49 27.55 -45.21
CA THR A 891 -135.05 27.22 -45.16
C THR A 891 -134.72 26.02 -46.08
N LEU A 892 -133.46 25.63 -46.25
CA LEU A 892 -133.06 24.48 -47.10
C LEU A 892 -132.81 23.20 -46.30
N GLY A 893 -133.10 22.02 -46.88
CA GLY A 893 -132.44 20.75 -46.52
C GLY A 893 -132.58 20.18 -45.10
N ASN A 894 -131.40 19.82 -44.54
CA ASN A 894 -130.96 19.38 -43.17
C ASN A 894 -129.65 20.14 -42.74
N CYS A 895 -128.96 19.91 -41.58
CA CYS A 895 -128.36 21.04 -40.76
C CYS A 895 -127.02 20.39 -39.73
N ASN A 896 -125.59 20.73 -39.42
CA ASN A 896 -124.20 19.92 -38.82
C ASN A 896 -122.66 20.40 -38.00
N GLY A 897 -121.37 19.69 -37.75
CA GLY A 897 -119.76 20.03 -37.31
C GLY A 897 -118.50 19.15 -36.40
N ASN A 898 -117.01 18.99 -36.14
CA ASN A 898 -115.36 19.40 -36.22
C ASN A 898 -113.87 18.44 -35.83
N ALA A 899 -112.39 18.65 -36.05
CA ALA A 899 -110.90 17.89 -35.72
C ALA A 899 -109.24 18.31 -36.25
N ALA A 900 -107.78 17.99 -36.12
CA ALA A 900 -106.38 17.24 -35.52
C ALA A 900 -104.79 17.13 -36.31
N VAL A 901 -103.33 16.77 -36.13
CA VAL A 901 -101.90 16.35 -35.32
C VAL A 901 -100.29 16.30 -36.06
N ALA A 902 -98.83 15.93 -35.88
CA ALA A 902 -97.46 15.33 -35.11
C ALA A 902 -95.72 15.44 -35.55
N GLN A 903 -94.46 14.78 -35.05
CA GLN A 903 -92.77 14.93 -35.24
C GLN A 903 -91.49 13.71 -35.09
N ASN A 904 -89.99 13.48 -35.01
CA ASN A 904 -88.35 13.90 -34.86
C ASN A 904 -86.95 12.98 -35.42
N GLU A 905 -85.47 12.71 -35.29
CA GLU A 905 -83.92 12.72 -34.58
C GLU A 905 -82.38 12.39 -35.40
N GLU A 906 -80.92 12.06 -35.28
CA GLU A 906 -79.43 11.73 -34.50
C GLU A 906 -77.86 11.63 -35.34
N ALA A 907 -76.39 11.29 -35.24
CA ALA A 907 -74.90 10.86 -34.53
C ALA A 907 -73.34 10.79 -35.38
N THR A 908 -71.87 10.45 -35.28
CA THR A 908 -70.40 10.09 -34.51
C THR A 908 -68.79 9.87 -35.24
N GLU A 909 -67.41 9.62 -34.71
CA GLU A 909 -65.80 9.58 -35.32
C GLU A 909 -64.26 8.85 -34.76
N GLU A 910 -62.88 8.85 -35.32
CA GLU A 910 -61.36 8.14 -34.94
C GLU A 910 -59.65 8.55 -35.23
N THR A 911 -58.41 7.72 -35.39
CA THR A 911 -56.74 7.89 -35.12
C THR A 911 -55.23 7.51 -35.99
N SER A 912 -53.85 7.20 -35.53
CA SER A 912 -52.29 7.19 -36.23
C SER A 912 -50.73 6.45 -35.85
N THR A 913 -49.36 6.59 -36.45
CA THR A 913 -47.82 5.88 -36.19
C THR A 913 -46.18 6.25 -36.73
N LEU A 914 -44.87 5.53 -36.65
CA LEU A 914 -43.23 5.90 -36.88
C LEU A 914 -41.71 4.96 -37.01
N LYS A 915 -40.33 5.31 -37.47
CA LYS A 915 -38.78 4.61 -37.39
C LYS A 915 -37.17 5.10 -37.94
N ALA A 916 -35.87 4.36 -38.03
CA ALA A 916 -34.21 4.70 -38.00
C ALA A 916 -32.73 4.06 -38.78
N TYR A 917 -31.29 4.32 -38.53
CA TYR A 917 -29.77 3.76 -38.94
C TYR A 917 -28.62 4.36 -40.00
N PRO A 918 -27.39 3.86 -40.54
CA PRO A 918 -26.52 2.60 -40.52
C PRO A 918 -25.06 2.65 -39.94
N ASN A 919 -24.42 1.47 -39.70
CA ASN A 919 -23.04 1.29 -39.18
C ASN A 919 -22.47 -0.13 -39.51
N PRO A 920 -21.36 -0.33 -40.25
CA PRO A 920 -20.46 0.70 -40.79
C PRO A 920 -21.13 1.68 -41.77
N PHE A 921 -20.59 2.89 -41.86
CA PHE A 921 -21.08 3.96 -42.73
C PHE A 921 -20.05 4.30 -43.81
N THR A 922 -20.47 4.70 -45.02
CA THR A 922 -19.56 5.02 -46.14
C THR A 922 -19.55 6.50 -46.52
N GLY A 923 -20.54 7.28 -46.09
CA GLY A 923 -20.63 8.72 -46.40
C GLY A 923 -21.54 9.49 -45.45
N GLU A 924 -22.69 8.92 -45.10
CA GLU A 924 -23.61 9.47 -44.09
C GLU A 924 -23.98 8.43 -43.03
N VAL A 925 -24.29 8.90 -41.82
CA VAL A 925 -24.80 8.07 -40.72
C VAL A 925 -25.99 8.76 -40.05
N THR A 926 -27.08 8.04 -39.80
CA THR A 926 -28.17 8.53 -38.93
C THR A 926 -27.93 8.00 -37.52
N VAL A 927 -27.90 8.90 -36.54
CA VAL A 927 -27.78 8.55 -35.13
C VAL A 927 -29.08 8.97 -34.46
N SER A 928 -29.79 8.02 -33.85
CA SER A 928 -31.05 8.31 -33.18
C SER A 928 -31.12 7.75 -31.78
N PHE A 929 -31.94 8.40 -30.95
CA PHE A 929 -32.16 7.99 -29.56
C PHE A 929 -33.55 8.42 -29.08
N ARG A 930 -34.07 7.70 -28.10
CA ARG A 930 -35.27 8.02 -27.33
C ARG A 930 -34.93 7.73 -25.88
N LEU A 931 -34.99 8.74 -25.03
CA LEU A 931 -34.75 8.58 -23.60
C LEU A 931 -36.08 8.35 -22.88
N GLU A 932 -36.04 7.62 -21.77
CA GLU A 932 -37.25 7.33 -20.98
C GLU A 932 -37.70 8.56 -20.17
N GLU A 933 -36.79 9.49 -19.91
CA GLU A 933 -36.97 10.70 -19.09
C GLU A 933 -36.54 11.98 -19.84
N THR A 934 -37.09 13.13 -19.42
CA THR A 934 -36.82 14.44 -20.04
C THR A 934 -35.50 15.03 -19.51
N GLU A 935 -34.45 15.00 -20.33
CA GLU A 935 -33.13 15.51 -19.97
C GLU A 935 -32.95 16.96 -20.45
N LYS A 936 -32.76 17.88 -19.48
CA LYS A 936 -32.72 19.35 -19.73
C LYS A 936 -31.49 19.81 -20.51
N LYS A 937 -30.44 18.99 -20.59
CA LYS A 937 -29.26 19.23 -21.44
C LYS A 937 -28.64 17.91 -21.85
N VAL A 938 -28.73 17.61 -23.14
CA VAL A 938 -28.11 16.44 -23.78
C VAL A 938 -27.28 16.91 -24.96
N SER A 939 -26.05 16.41 -25.10
CA SER A 939 -25.24 16.57 -26.32
C SER A 939 -24.95 15.22 -26.97
N LEU A 940 -24.90 15.23 -28.30
CA LEU A 940 -24.55 14.09 -29.13
C LEU A 940 -23.27 14.44 -29.89
N GLU A 941 -22.15 13.91 -29.44
CA GLU A 941 -20.81 14.30 -29.91
C GLU A 941 -20.08 13.12 -30.56
N VAL A 942 -19.25 13.40 -31.56
CA VAL A 942 -18.47 12.40 -32.29
C VAL A 942 -16.99 12.69 -32.07
N TYR A 943 -16.24 11.65 -31.71
CA TYR A 943 -14.81 11.68 -31.44
C TYR A 943 -14.04 10.74 -32.36
N ASP A 944 -12.79 11.08 -32.68
CA ASP A 944 -11.89 10.20 -33.43
C ASP A 944 -11.24 9.12 -32.53
N LEU A 945 -10.41 8.27 -33.14
CA LEU A 945 -9.66 7.21 -32.47
C LEU A 945 -8.65 7.70 -31.40
N PHE A 946 -8.28 8.98 -31.44
CA PHE A 946 -7.30 9.60 -30.54
C PHE A 946 -7.98 10.45 -29.45
N GLY A 947 -9.31 10.54 -29.46
CA GLY A 947 -10.10 11.31 -28.49
C GLY A 947 -10.29 12.79 -28.86
N ASN A 948 -9.93 13.21 -30.08
CA ASN A 948 -10.25 14.55 -30.56
C ASN A 948 -11.73 14.63 -30.94
N LYS A 949 -12.39 15.77 -30.66
CA LYS A 949 -13.79 15.98 -31.04
C LYS A 949 -13.87 16.32 -32.52
N VAL A 950 -14.53 15.47 -33.31
CA VAL A 950 -14.71 15.62 -34.76
C VAL A 950 -15.91 16.52 -35.06
N THR A 951 -17.04 16.30 -34.38
CA THR A 951 -18.22 17.17 -34.50
C THR A 951 -19.19 16.96 -33.34
N ARG A 952 -20.25 17.79 -33.31
CA ARG A 952 -21.40 17.70 -32.41
C ARG A 952 -22.66 17.69 -33.28
N LEU A 953 -23.40 16.60 -33.23
CA LEU A 953 -24.62 16.36 -34.03
C LEU A 953 -25.85 16.99 -33.39
N PHE A 954 -25.85 17.14 -32.06
CA PHE A 954 -26.90 17.79 -31.30
C PHE A 954 -26.36 18.36 -29.98
N GLU A 955 -26.95 19.45 -29.50
CA GLU A 955 -26.96 19.84 -28.09
C GLU A 955 -28.27 20.58 -27.80
N GLY A 956 -29.02 20.14 -26.79
CA GLY A 956 -30.33 20.71 -26.49
C GLY A 956 -31.11 19.97 -25.40
N LYS A 957 -32.37 20.34 -25.23
CA LYS A 957 -33.35 19.64 -24.39
C LYS A 957 -33.94 18.47 -25.17
N VAL A 958 -34.20 17.34 -24.50
CA VAL A 958 -34.91 16.19 -25.07
C VAL A 958 -35.97 15.68 -24.11
N SER A 959 -37.13 15.33 -24.66
CA SER A 959 -38.31 14.89 -23.93
C SER A 959 -38.28 13.39 -23.68
N ALA A 960 -38.79 12.99 -22.52
CA ALA A 960 -39.20 11.62 -22.23
C ALA A 960 -40.03 11.04 -23.38
N GLN A 961 -39.71 9.81 -23.77
CA GLN A 961 -40.43 9.03 -24.77
C GLN A 961 -40.52 9.65 -26.19
N GLN A 962 -39.75 10.70 -26.49
CA GLN A 962 -39.61 11.23 -27.86
C GLN A 962 -38.35 10.67 -28.54
N THR A 963 -38.49 10.26 -29.81
CA THR A 963 -37.35 9.86 -30.66
C THR A 963 -36.78 11.08 -31.37
N TYR A 964 -35.46 11.23 -31.31
CA TYR A 964 -34.67 12.24 -32.01
C TYR A 964 -33.73 11.52 -32.98
N GLU A 965 -33.68 11.96 -34.23
CA GLU A 965 -32.81 11.38 -35.28
C GLU A 965 -31.96 12.47 -35.93
N PHE A 966 -30.64 12.24 -35.96
CA PHE A 966 -29.66 13.18 -36.50
C PHE A 966 -28.87 12.55 -37.63
N LYS A 967 -29.04 13.06 -38.85
CA LYS A 967 -28.25 12.66 -40.01
C LYS A 967 -26.96 13.48 -40.04
N ALA A 968 -25.84 12.77 -40.09
CA ALA A 968 -24.51 13.34 -40.16
C ALA A 968 -23.87 13.01 -41.51
N ASN A 969 -23.54 14.05 -42.28
CA ASN A 969 -22.63 13.89 -43.41
C ASN A 969 -21.19 13.79 -42.88
N THR A 970 -20.48 12.75 -43.27
CA THR A 970 -19.19 12.38 -42.68
C THR A 970 -18.00 12.68 -43.58
N ALA A 971 -18.20 13.27 -44.77
CA ALA A 971 -17.14 13.45 -45.77
C ALA A 971 -15.90 14.19 -45.24
N ASN A 972 -16.08 15.09 -44.27
CA ASN A 972 -15.01 15.87 -43.65
C ASN A 972 -14.41 15.22 -42.38
N TRP A 973 -14.82 14.00 -42.01
CA TRP A 973 -14.29 13.29 -40.83
C TRP A 973 -13.06 12.47 -41.23
N ASN A 974 -11.90 12.74 -40.61
CA ASN A 974 -10.65 12.04 -40.90
C ASN A 974 -10.50 10.75 -40.08
N GLY A 975 -10.10 9.65 -40.73
CA GLY A 975 -9.94 8.32 -40.10
C GLY A 975 -11.10 7.35 -40.40
N ASN A 976 -10.96 6.10 -39.96
CA ASN A 976 -11.90 5.02 -40.28
C ASN A 976 -12.69 4.50 -39.06
N LEU A 977 -12.48 5.07 -37.87
CA LEU A 977 -13.14 4.64 -36.65
C LEU A 977 -13.40 5.83 -35.72
N PHE A 978 -14.63 5.90 -35.19
CA PHE A 978 -15.13 7.02 -34.41
C PHE A 978 -15.98 6.53 -33.22
N HIS A 979 -16.15 7.38 -32.22
CA HIS A 979 -17.00 7.12 -31.07
C HIS A 979 -18.04 8.23 -30.92
N ILE A 980 -19.32 7.87 -31.00
CA ILE A 980 -20.43 8.72 -30.55
C ILE A 980 -20.47 8.69 -29.02
N ARG A 981 -20.73 9.85 -28.42
CA ARG A 981 -21.14 10.02 -27.03
C ARG A 981 -22.44 10.80 -26.97
N LEU A 982 -23.51 10.15 -26.51
CA LEU A 982 -24.73 10.80 -26.06
C LEU A 982 -24.55 11.10 -24.57
N ILE A 983 -24.21 12.35 -24.26
CA ILE A 983 -23.93 12.85 -22.91
C ILE A 983 -25.22 13.51 -22.40
N THR A 984 -25.83 12.94 -21.37
CA THR A 984 -26.94 13.54 -20.62
C THR A 984 -26.43 14.15 -19.31
N SER A 985 -27.31 14.72 -18.46
CA SER A 985 -26.87 15.23 -17.15
C SER A 985 -26.37 14.14 -16.20
N SER A 986 -26.82 12.89 -16.40
CA SER A 986 -26.58 11.77 -15.49
C SER A 986 -25.76 10.62 -16.10
N LYS A 987 -25.79 10.43 -17.42
CA LYS A 987 -25.25 9.24 -18.10
C LYS A 987 -24.57 9.58 -19.42
N VAL A 988 -23.52 8.84 -19.79
CA VAL A 988 -22.86 8.96 -21.10
C VAL A 988 -22.97 7.64 -21.86
N TYR A 989 -23.92 7.56 -22.79
CA TYR A 989 -24.07 6.40 -23.67
C TYR A 989 -23.03 6.51 -24.79
N ASN A 990 -22.13 5.52 -24.88
CA ASN A 990 -21.08 5.47 -25.90
C ASN A 990 -21.50 4.48 -27.01
N TYR A 991 -21.40 4.88 -28.28
CA TYR A 991 -21.69 4.01 -29.42
C TYR A 991 -20.56 4.08 -30.45
N LYS A 992 -20.00 2.94 -30.83
CA LYS A 992 -18.84 2.84 -31.73
C LYS A 992 -19.31 2.91 -33.19
N LEU A 993 -18.78 3.86 -33.95
CA LEU A 993 -18.97 3.94 -35.41
C LEU A 993 -17.72 3.45 -36.14
N VAL A 994 -17.95 2.72 -37.23
CA VAL A 994 -16.90 2.27 -38.16
C VAL A 994 -17.19 2.89 -39.52
N ARG A 995 -16.19 3.46 -40.20
CA ARG A 995 -16.32 3.77 -41.63
C ARG A 995 -16.06 2.49 -42.42
N GLY A 996 -16.99 2.12 -43.30
CA GLY A 996 -16.75 1.11 -44.33
C GLY A 996 -15.90 1.70 -45.45
N GLU A 997 -15.06 0.86 -46.07
CA GLU A 997 -14.26 1.21 -47.26
C GLU A 997 -15.15 1.44 -48.50
#